data_AF-A0A257XHG1-F1
#
_entry.id   AF-A0A257XHG1-F1
#
_cell.length_a   1.000
_cell.length_b   1.000
_cell.length_c   1.000
_cell.angle_alpha   90.00
_cell.angle_beta   90.00
_cell.angle_gamma   90.00
#
_symmetry.space_group_name_H-M   'P 1'
#
loop_
_entity.id
_entity.type
_entity.pdbx_description
1 polymer ?
#
loop_
_entity_poly.entity_id
_entity_poly.type
_entity_poly.pdbx_seq_one_letter_code
_entity_poly.pdbx_strand_id
1 'polypeptide(L)'
;MNDPTFSPAFGEADLTNCERELIHLAGSIQPHGVLLVVRRADGVILQASDNVAHWLGVTHDQLLGRTLDVLGGSLTRRIAELADTLVADELTAFHCDIAGTDARAVGVFEGMAHLGQSGTVIVELESAESDTESIDNEAQALLASSVRRFSEALSIGALADAVVQSVRDLTGYDRVMVYRFDDEGHGEIVAEAREAKLDSLLGHRYPATDIPQRARALYVRNRVRVLVDAGYQPAAVVPRCMPHTGEELDMSSCHLRSMSPLHIQYLQNMGVTATLVVSLVREGKLWGLIACHHYSPRHIRYAQRAAVDLLAEVVSTRIAAIENYVRTQVDVLVRSLELRLIEATSTEGDWRLALVRNPRTLLQPLDASGAALFHEGELLTVGDVPSTSELRALARWVASEMRQSLFSCASVARTHPPLASLTPVVCGVLAIELSSSGQDFLMWFRREQSATIIWAGDPAKPLIDNDPLTLSPRRSFAAWSEIVRGTGASWSRADLALARAIGTTLRDVILQTQAVSLLIAQHQLDRFRGAVETSDEPVLVANAQGRVLFQSVAFAALFNTSPPRVRALDDMCDLFVLPAQVREVIGNLVRERDSWRGEWQLRAGAGQTVALGVRADTIPGAGGSVLGYIIIFTDLTDTKRTEAARRHLEQSLSEAGRAGIGLDPAMPLRREPDEVVGAILANASVAAMELTDTAASIPVATLIEELEASATRAAALYGKLRAFTREH
;
A
#
# COMPACT_ATOMS: atom_id res chain seq x y z
N MET A 1 -31.62 -34.82 1.84
CA MET A 1 -31.54 -34.25 0.48
C MET A 1 -30.44 -33.19 0.31
N ASN A 2 -29.70 -32.79 1.37
CA ASN A 2 -28.55 -31.90 1.23
C ASN A 2 -27.23 -32.69 1.23
N ASP A 3 -27.00 -33.45 0.16
CA ASP A 3 -25.66 -33.95 -0.13
C ASP A 3 -24.86 -32.83 -0.82
N PRO A 4 -23.73 -32.35 -0.26
CA PRO A 4 -22.91 -31.31 -0.87
C PRO A 4 -22.30 -31.74 -2.22
N THR A 5 -22.29 -33.03 -2.55
CA THR A 5 -21.75 -33.55 -3.82
C THR A 5 -22.76 -33.60 -4.97
N PHE A 6 -24.06 -33.48 -4.69
CA PHE A 6 -25.11 -33.57 -5.72
C PHE A 6 -25.19 -32.30 -6.58
N SER A 7 -25.17 -32.47 -7.90
CA SER A 7 -25.42 -31.41 -8.89
C SER A 7 -26.72 -31.73 -9.64
N PRO A 8 -27.80 -30.94 -9.48
CA PRO A 8 -29.06 -31.22 -10.17
C PRO A 8 -28.90 -31.12 -11.69
N ALA A 9 -29.62 -31.99 -12.41
CA ALA A 9 -29.74 -31.91 -13.85
C ALA A 9 -30.44 -30.61 -14.26
N PHE A 10 -30.30 -30.24 -15.53
CA PHE A 10 -30.92 -29.04 -16.06
C PHE A 10 -32.45 -29.08 -15.89
N GLY A 11 -33.03 -28.01 -15.34
CA GLY A 11 -34.47 -27.89 -15.09
C GLY A 11 -34.98 -28.57 -13.82
N GLU A 12 -34.13 -29.30 -13.08
CA GLU A 12 -34.50 -29.97 -11.82
C GLU A 12 -34.04 -29.20 -10.57
N ALA A 13 -33.37 -28.06 -10.76
CA ALA A 13 -32.87 -27.26 -9.66
C ALA A 13 -33.97 -26.41 -9.00
N ASP A 14 -33.81 -26.19 -7.70
CA ASP A 14 -34.58 -25.24 -6.89
C ASP A 14 -33.65 -24.14 -6.34
N LEU A 15 -34.20 -23.18 -5.60
CA LEU A 15 -33.44 -22.05 -5.05
C LEU A 15 -32.36 -22.46 -4.02
N THR A 16 -32.42 -23.66 -3.46
CA THR A 16 -31.44 -24.17 -2.48
C THR A 16 -30.23 -24.83 -3.15
N ASN A 17 -30.37 -25.27 -4.40
CA ASN A 17 -29.34 -26.03 -5.10
C ASN A 17 -29.00 -25.49 -6.51
N CYS A 18 -29.63 -24.41 -6.96
CA CYS A 18 -29.42 -23.76 -8.26
C CYS A 18 -27.96 -23.38 -8.53
N GLU A 19 -27.17 -23.11 -7.49
CA GLU A 19 -25.73 -22.86 -7.60
C GLU A 19 -24.97 -24.00 -8.32
N ARG A 20 -25.54 -25.21 -8.27
CA ARG A 20 -24.97 -26.47 -8.77
C ARG A 20 -25.77 -27.06 -9.94
N GLU A 21 -26.68 -26.32 -10.55
CA GLU A 21 -27.41 -26.80 -11.73
C GLU A 21 -26.44 -27.06 -12.89
N LEU A 22 -26.61 -28.17 -13.60
CA LEU A 22 -25.81 -28.54 -14.78
C LEU A 22 -26.29 -27.80 -16.04
N ILE A 23 -26.27 -26.45 -15.99
CA ILE A 23 -26.79 -25.58 -17.06
C ILE A 23 -26.05 -25.66 -18.41
N HIS A 24 -24.86 -26.26 -18.43
CA HIS A 24 -24.11 -26.55 -19.66
C HIS A 24 -24.61 -27.81 -20.36
N LEU A 25 -25.25 -28.73 -19.63
CA LEU A 25 -25.90 -29.94 -20.15
C LEU A 25 -27.41 -29.71 -20.28
N ALA A 26 -27.80 -28.66 -20.99
CA ALA A 26 -29.22 -28.33 -21.14
C ALA A 26 -29.95 -29.37 -22.00
N GLY A 27 -29.26 -29.94 -23.00
CA GLY A 27 -29.76 -30.80 -24.09
C GLY A 27 -31.11 -30.38 -24.66
N SER A 28 -31.30 -29.08 -24.71
CA SER A 28 -32.36 -28.39 -25.43
C SER A 28 -31.83 -27.04 -25.89
N ILE A 29 -32.43 -26.52 -26.96
CA ILE A 29 -32.11 -25.22 -27.55
C ILE A 29 -33.33 -24.29 -27.55
N GLN A 30 -33.09 -23.01 -27.73
CA GLN A 30 -34.11 -22.03 -28.09
C GLN A 30 -34.58 -22.28 -29.54
N PRO A 31 -35.88 -22.11 -29.83
CA PRO A 31 -36.50 -22.58 -31.07
C PRO A 31 -36.25 -21.69 -32.28
N HIS A 32 -35.54 -20.56 -32.14
CA HIS A 32 -35.27 -19.60 -33.21
C HIS A 32 -34.16 -20.05 -34.19
N GLY A 33 -33.55 -21.21 -33.93
CA GLY A 33 -32.60 -21.86 -34.81
C GLY A 33 -32.63 -23.37 -34.63
N VAL A 34 -31.73 -24.08 -35.30
CA VAL A 34 -31.55 -25.53 -35.20
C VAL A 34 -30.12 -25.89 -34.83
N LEU A 35 -29.95 -27.05 -34.20
CA LEU A 35 -28.65 -27.59 -33.83
C LEU A 35 -28.47 -28.99 -34.42
N LEU A 36 -27.32 -29.22 -35.04
CA LEU A 36 -26.88 -30.52 -35.58
C LEU A 36 -25.53 -30.86 -34.95
N VAL A 37 -25.37 -32.11 -34.50
CA VAL A 37 -24.08 -32.64 -34.05
C VAL A 37 -23.61 -33.66 -35.07
N VAL A 38 -22.46 -33.40 -35.68
CA VAL A 38 -21.93 -34.15 -36.82
C VAL A 38 -20.62 -34.80 -36.43
N ARG A 39 -20.42 -36.07 -36.78
CA ARG A 39 -19.13 -36.73 -36.60
C ARG A 39 -18.13 -36.19 -37.62
N ARG A 40 -16.99 -35.68 -37.14
CA ARG A 40 -15.99 -35.04 -38.00
C ARG A 40 -15.42 -35.98 -39.06
N ALA A 41 -15.26 -37.26 -38.74
CA ALA A 41 -14.57 -38.22 -39.61
C ALA A 41 -15.31 -38.53 -40.93
N ASP A 42 -16.64 -38.53 -40.90
CA ASP A 42 -17.48 -39.02 -42.01
C ASP A 42 -18.70 -38.15 -42.30
N GLY A 43 -18.89 -37.03 -41.58
CA GLY A 43 -20.00 -36.10 -41.81
C GLY A 43 -21.37 -36.64 -41.39
N VAL A 44 -21.41 -37.73 -40.60
CA VAL A 44 -22.66 -38.35 -40.14
C VAL A 44 -23.30 -37.54 -39.02
N ILE A 45 -24.59 -37.25 -39.14
CA ILE A 45 -25.41 -36.57 -38.14
C ILE A 45 -25.71 -37.56 -37.00
N LEU A 46 -25.24 -37.23 -35.80
CA LEU A 46 -25.35 -38.03 -34.58
C LEU A 46 -26.48 -37.56 -33.66
N GLN A 47 -26.74 -36.26 -33.63
CA GLN A 47 -27.85 -35.64 -32.92
C GLN A 47 -28.41 -34.48 -33.75
N ALA A 48 -29.68 -34.19 -33.58
CA ALA A 48 -30.36 -33.04 -34.17
C ALA A 48 -31.38 -32.48 -33.16
N SER A 49 -31.64 -31.18 -33.18
CA SER A 49 -32.77 -30.62 -32.44
C SER A 49 -34.10 -31.08 -33.05
N ASP A 50 -35.12 -31.31 -32.23
CA ASP A 50 -36.42 -31.82 -32.70
C ASP A 50 -37.18 -30.85 -33.63
N ASN A 51 -36.87 -29.56 -33.54
CA ASN A 51 -37.43 -28.49 -34.36
C ASN A 51 -36.82 -28.40 -35.78
N VAL A 52 -35.92 -29.29 -36.17
CA VAL A 52 -35.38 -29.35 -37.56
C VAL A 52 -36.47 -29.48 -38.61
N ALA A 53 -37.60 -30.11 -38.29
CA ALA A 53 -38.73 -30.22 -39.22
C ALA A 53 -39.33 -28.86 -39.57
N HIS A 54 -39.36 -27.94 -38.60
CA HIS A 54 -39.91 -26.59 -38.80
C HIS A 54 -39.02 -25.74 -39.71
N TRP A 55 -37.70 -25.82 -39.52
CA TRP A 55 -36.74 -24.94 -40.21
C TRP A 55 -36.16 -25.54 -41.50
N LEU A 56 -35.89 -26.84 -41.51
CA LEU A 56 -35.21 -27.54 -42.61
C LEU A 56 -36.16 -28.38 -43.47
N GLY A 57 -37.43 -28.51 -43.07
CA GLY A 57 -38.44 -29.31 -43.77
C GLY A 57 -38.20 -30.82 -43.71
N VAL A 58 -37.32 -31.28 -42.84
CA VAL A 58 -36.98 -32.71 -42.64
C VAL A 58 -37.05 -33.07 -41.17
N THR A 59 -37.55 -34.26 -40.87
CA THR A 59 -37.64 -34.76 -39.48
C THR A 59 -36.28 -35.22 -38.97
N HIS A 60 -36.07 -35.19 -37.64
CA HIS A 60 -34.83 -35.68 -37.05
C HIS A 60 -34.57 -37.15 -37.38
N ASP A 61 -35.61 -38.00 -37.43
CA ASP A 61 -35.49 -39.42 -37.83
C ASP A 61 -34.95 -39.62 -39.25
N GLN A 62 -35.21 -38.67 -40.15
CA GLN A 62 -34.67 -38.71 -41.52
C GLN A 62 -33.20 -38.27 -41.59
N LEU A 63 -32.73 -37.50 -40.60
CA LEU A 63 -31.37 -36.98 -40.52
C LEU A 63 -30.42 -37.90 -39.76
N LEU A 64 -30.87 -38.49 -38.66
CA LEU A 64 -30.02 -39.26 -37.76
C LEU A 64 -29.39 -40.46 -38.47
N GLY A 65 -28.06 -40.61 -38.32
CA GLY A 65 -27.28 -41.66 -38.96
C GLY A 65 -27.01 -41.45 -40.46
N ARG A 66 -27.45 -40.34 -41.04
CA ARG A 66 -27.15 -39.95 -42.43
C ARG A 66 -26.07 -38.88 -42.48
N THR A 67 -25.46 -38.68 -43.65
CA THR A 67 -24.53 -37.55 -43.86
C THR A 67 -25.30 -36.25 -44.07
N LEU A 68 -24.62 -35.11 -43.87
CA LEU A 68 -25.17 -33.77 -44.13
C LEU A 68 -25.74 -33.60 -45.55
N ASP A 69 -25.32 -34.42 -46.52
CA ASP A 69 -25.77 -34.36 -47.91
C ASP A 69 -27.28 -34.55 -48.09
N VAL A 70 -27.95 -35.17 -47.12
CA VAL A 70 -29.42 -35.32 -47.12
C VAL A 70 -30.14 -33.98 -47.11
N LEU A 71 -29.52 -32.92 -46.58
CA LEU A 71 -30.07 -31.57 -46.57
C LEU A 71 -29.91 -30.83 -47.92
N GLY A 72 -29.02 -31.33 -48.80
CA GLY A 72 -28.64 -30.66 -50.04
C GLY A 72 -28.00 -29.28 -49.81
N GLY A 73 -27.86 -28.52 -50.90
CA GLY A 73 -27.27 -27.17 -50.86
C GLY A 73 -25.76 -27.17 -50.59
N SER A 74 -25.26 -26.08 -49.99
CA SER A 74 -23.81 -25.89 -49.74
C SER A 74 -23.34 -26.25 -48.33
N LEU A 75 -24.23 -26.65 -47.41
CA LEU A 75 -23.88 -26.92 -46.01
C LEU A 75 -22.76 -27.97 -45.86
N THR A 76 -22.86 -29.15 -46.49
CA THR A 76 -21.81 -30.18 -46.38
C THR A 76 -20.46 -29.65 -46.82
N ARG A 77 -20.40 -28.97 -47.97
CA ARG A 77 -19.17 -28.39 -48.51
C ARG A 77 -18.58 -27.37 -47.55
N ARG A 78 -19.41 -26.49 -46.97
CA ARG A 78 -18.96 -25.47 -46.01
C ARG A 78 -18.39 -26.09 -44.74
N ILE A 79 -19.05 -27.08 -44.17
CA ILE A 79 -18.53 -27.75 -42.96
C ILE A 79 -17.23 -28.50 -43.28
N ALA A 80 -17.12 -29.14 -44.45
CA ALA A 80 -15.88 -29.79 -44.87
C ALA A 80 -14.72 -28.79 -45.07
N GLU A 81 -14.98 -27.61 -45.65
CA GLU A 81 -14.00 -26.52 -45.79
C GLU A 81 -13.52 -26.01 -44.43
N LEU A 82 -14.40 -25.95 -43.44
CA LEU A 82 -14.09 -25.42 -42.11
C LEU A 82 -13.48 -26.46 -41.16
N ALA A 83 -13.72 -27.76 -41.38
CA ALA A 83 -13.45 -28.83 -40.42
C ALA A 83 -12.02 -28.84 -39.85
N ASP A 84 -11.02 -28.44 -40.63
CA ASP A 84 -9.62 -28.39 -40.21
C ASP A 84 -9.20 -27.09 -39.52
N THR A 85 -10.03 -26.07 -39.60
CA THR A 85 -9.83 -24.75 -38.96
C THR A 85 -10.62 -24.58 -37.67
N LEU A 86 -11.64 -25.42 -37.43
CA LEU A 86 -12.47 -25.34 -36.24
C LEU A 86 -11.64 -25.64 -34.99
N VAL A 87 -11.76 -24.76 -34.00
CA VAL A 87 -11.17 -24.90 -32.67
C VAL A 87 -12.27 -25.23 -31.67
N ALA A 88 -11.92 -25.91 -30.59
CA ALA A 88 -12.84 -26.10 -29.48
C ALA A 88 -13.14 -24.74 -28.84
N ASP A 89 -14.39 -24.49 -28.49
CA ASP A 89 -14.86 -23.26 -27.83
C ASP A 89 -14.74 -21.95 -28.62
N GLU A 90 -14.41 -22.02 -29.91
CA GLU A 90 -14.40 -20.87 -30.80
C GLU A 90 -15.41 -21.10 -31.92
N LEU A 91 -16.41 -20.21 -32.00
CA LEU A 91 -17.46 -20.28 -33.01
C LEU A 91 -16.99 -19.63 -34.31
N THR A 92 -16.98 -20.43 -35.38
CA THR A 92 -16.73 -19.95 -36.73
C THR A 92 -18.04 -19.76 -37.46
N ALA A 93 -18.36 -18.51 -37.79
CA ALA A 93 -19.55 -18.18 -38.58
C ALA A 93 -19.34 -18.46 -40.07
N PHE A 94 -20.41 -18.87 -40.73
CA PHE A 94 -20.45 -19.11 -42.17
C PHE A 94 -21.86 -18.87 -42.71
N HIS A 95 -21.96 -18.76 -44.04
CA HIS A 95 -23.23 -18.76 -44.73
C HIS A 95 -23.35 -20.04 -45.57
N CYS A 96 -24.53 -20.63 -45.56
CA CYS A 96 -24.86 -21.75 -46.43
C CYS A 96 -26.29 -21.62 -46.98
N ASP A 97 -26.53 -22.36 -48.05
CA ASP A 97 -27.86 -22.64 -48.57
C ASP A 97 -28.21 -24.09 -48.26
N ILE A 98 -29.48 -24.34 -47.95
CA ILE A 98 -30.04 -25.67 -47.72
C ILE A 98 -31.21 -25.83 -48.69
N ALA A 99 -31.23 -26.92 -49.44
CA ALA A 99 -32.14 -27.10 -50.57
C ALA A 99 -33.56 -27.55 -50.15
N GLY A 100 -33.71 -28.13 -48.95
CA GLY A 100 -34.95 -28.74 -48.48
C GLY A 100 -35.35 -29.98 -49.32
N THR A 101 -36.29 -30.79 -48.82
CA THR A 101 -36.80 -31.96 -49.56
C THR A 101 -38.14 -31.71 -50.25
N ASP A 102 -38.91 -30.72 -49.79
CA ASP A 102 -40.12 -30.22 -50.44
C ASP A 102 -39.88 -28.82 -51.02
N ALA A 103 -40.53 -28.48 -52.14
CA ALA A 103 -40.34 -27.29 -52.98
C ALA A 103 -40.62 -25.91 -52.32
N ARG A 104 -40.40 -25.77 -51.01
CA ARG A 104 -40.67 -24.58 -50.19
C ARG A 104 -39.47 -23.97 -49.46
N ALA A 105 -38.25 -24.49 -49.53
CA ALA A 105 -37.12 -23.80 -48.89
C ALA A 105 -35.76 -24.13 -49.50
N VAL A 106 -35.37 -23.44 -50.57
CA VAL A 106 -33.97 -23.00 -50.67
C VAL A 106 -33.85 -21.83 -49.71
N GLY A 107 -33.46 -22.11 -48.47
CA GLY A 107 -33.24 -21.10 -47.43
C GLY A 107 -31.75 -20.75 -47.34
N VAL A 108 -31.43 -19.46 -47.23
CA VAL A 108 -30.09 -19.03 -46.83
C VAL A 108 -30.05 -19.00 -45.31
N PHE A 109 -29.03 -19.63 -44.74
CA PHE A 109 -28.84 -19.72 -43.29
C PHE A 109 -27.52 -19.05 -42.90
N GLU A 110 -27.56 -18.36 -41.76
CA GLU A 110 -26.37 -18.00 -41.00
C GLU A 110 -26.04 -19.20 -40.10
N GLY A 111 -24.86 -19.76 -40.28
CA GLY A 111 -24.38 -20.91 -39.54
C GLY A 111 -23.24 -20.55 -38.60
N MET A 112 -23.16 -21.23 -37.48
CA MET A 112 -22.03 -21.20 -36.56
C MET A 112 -21.58 -22.63 -36.31
N ALA A 113 -20.27 -22.88 -36.39
CA ALA A 113 -19.71 -24.20 -36.13
C ALA A 113 -18.52 -24.11 -35.17
N HIS A 114 -18.37 -25.11 -34.32
CA HIS A 114 -17.19 -25.29 -33.47
C HIS A 114 -16.90 -26.77 -33.25
N LEU A 115 -15.67 -27.07 -32.80
CA LEU A 115 -15.30 -28.43 -32.45
C LEU A 115 -15.95 -28.81 -31.11
N GLY A 116 -16.75 -29.87 -31.13
CA GLY A 116 -17.38 -30.46 -29.95
C GLY A 116 -16.54 -31.56 -29.32
N GLN A 117 -17.12 -32.22 -28.34
CA GLN A 117 -16.52 -33.37 -27.67
C GLN A 117 -16.38 -34.57 -28.61
N SER A 118 -15.46 -35.48 -28.29
CA SER A 118 -15.40 -36.82 -28.91
C SER A 118 -15.32 -36.82 -30.45
N GLY A 119 -14.63 -35.83 -31.03
CA GLY A 119 -14.39 -35.74 -32.48
C GLY A 119 -15.63 -35.32 -33.27
N THR A 120 -16.50 -34.50 -32.68
CA THR A 120 -17.71 -33.97 -33.33
C THR A 120 -17.57 -32.51 -33.72
N VAL A 121 -18.39 -32.09 -34.67
CA VAL A 121 -18.60 -30.71 -35.07
C VAL A 121 -20.03 -30.36 -34.70
N ILE A 122 -20.20 -29.32 -33.88
CA ILE A 122 -21.51 -28.80 -33.52
C ILE A 122 -21.82 -27.68 -34.50
N VAL A 123 -23.00 -27.73 -35.12
CA VAL A 123 -23.46 -26.77 -36.12
C VAL A 123 -24.79 -26.17 -35.65
N GLU A 124 -24.83 -24.86 -35.51
CA GLU A 124 -26.03 -24.09 -35.18
C GLU A 124 -26.43 -23.26 -36.41
N LEU A 125 -27.71 -23.29 -36.80
CA LEU A 125 -28.21 -22.58 -37.98
C LEU A 125 -29.39 -21.69 -37.59
N GLU A 126 -29.35 -20.45 -38.07
CA GLU A 126 -30.43 -19.47 -37.96
C GLU A 126 -30.78 -18.97 -39.38
N SER A 127 -32.04 -18.58 -39.61
CA SER A 127 -32.45 -18.06 -40.93
C SER A 127 -31.77 -16.72 -41.22
N ALA A 128 -31.17 -16.57 -42.41
CA ALA A 128 -30.67 -15.28 -42.86
C ALA A 128 -31.84 -14.40 -43.33
N GLU A 129 -32.04 -13.23 -42.71
CA GLU A 129 -33.06 -12.27 -43.14
C GLU A 129 -32.61 -11.47 -44.38
N SER A 130 -33.56 -11.10 -45.24
CA SER A 130 -33.31 -10.61 -46.61
C SER A 130 -32.82 -9.15 -46.77
N ASP A 131 -32.90 -8.30 -45.73
CA ASP A 131 -32.44 -6.89 -45.77
C ASP A 131 -31.09 -6.75 -45.04
N THR A 132 -30.00 -7.20 -45.67
CA THR A 132 -28.68 -7.33 -45.01
C THR A 132 -27.77 -6.11 -45.25
N GLU A 133 -27.69 -5.59 -46.48
CA GLU A 133 -26.64 -4.61 -46.85
C GLU A 133 -26.80 -3.20 -46.25
N SER A 134 -28.02 -2.69 -46.08
CA SER A 134 -28.24 -1.33 -45.56
C SER A 134 -28.03 -1.23 -44.04
N ILE A 135 -28.46 -2.26 -43.31
CA ILE A 135 -28.36 -2.37 -41.86
C ILE A 135 -26.89 -2.55 -41.42
N ASP A 136 -26.11 -3.31 -42.19
CA ASP A 136 -24.70 -3.56 -41.88
C ASP A 136 -23.84 -2.28 -42.00
N ASN A 137 -24.12 -1.41 -42.95
CA ASN A 137 -23.39 -0.15 -43.12
C ASN A 137 -23.64 0.84 -41.96
N GLU A 138 -24.88 0.94 -41.49
CA GLU A 138 -25.22 1.79 -40.33
C GLU A 138 -24.62 1.22 -39.04
N ALA A 139 -24.70 -0.11 -38.85
CA ALA A 139 -24.07 -0.79 -37.73
C ALA A 139 -22.54 -0.60 -37.70
N GLN A 140 -21.86 -0.66 -38.85
CA GLN A 140 -20.42 -0.40 -38.95
C GLN A 140 -20.06 1.05 -38.58
N ALA A 141 -20.84 2.04 -39.01
CA ALA A 141 -20.62 3.44 -38.65
C ALA A 141 -20.81 3.68 -37.13
N LEU A 142 -21.86 3.10 -36.54
CA LEU A 142 -22.11 3.13 -35.11
C LEU A 142 -20.98 2.46 -34.33
N LEU A 143 -20.52 1.30 -34.77
CA LEU A 143 -19.40 0.55 -34.20
C LEU A 143 -18.13 1.41 -34.18
N ALA A 144 -17.73 1.98 -35.33
CA ALA A 144 -16.53 2.81 -35.42
C ALA A 144 -16.61 4.05 -34.53
N SER A 145 -17.79 4.67 -34.41
CA SER A 145 -18.00 5.81 -33.52
C SER A 145 -17.90 5.42 -32.04
N SER A 146 -18.43 4.24 -31.68
CA SER A 146 -18.43 3.71 -30.32
C SER A 146 -17.01 3.41 -29.83
N VAL A 147 -16.20 2.77 -30.69
CA VAL A 147 -14.78 2.47 -30.40
C VAL A 147 -14.00 3.74 -30.05
N ARG A 148 -14.21 4.85 -30.79
CA ARG A 148 -13.58 6.14 -30.49
C ARG A 148 -14.03 6.69 -29.13
N ARG A 149 -15.34 6.75 -28.87
CA ARG A 149 -15.89 7.24 -27.59
C ARG A 149 -15.33 6.46 -26.40
N PHE A 150 -15.25 5.13 -26.52
CA PHE A 150 -14.73 4.28 -25.44
C PHE A 150 -13.24 4.53 -25.19
N SER A 151 -12.46 4.69 -26.26
CA SER A 151 -11.02 4.95 -26.18
C SER A 151 -10.68 6.30 -25.52
N GLU A 152 -11.58 7.29 -25.64
CA GLU A 152 -11.42 8.62 -25.05
C GLU A 152 -11.88 8.71 -23.58
N ALA A 153 -12.66 7.75 -23.09
CA ALA A 153 -13.22 7.78 -21.75
C ALA A 153 -12.13 7.75 -20.65
N LEU A 154 -12.12 8.74 -19.75
CA LEU A 154 -11.07 8.91 -18.73
C LEU A 154 -11.39 8.26 -17.37
N SER A 155 -12.61 7.73 -17.19
CA SER A 155 -13.04 7.07 -15.97
C SER A 155 -13.98 5.91 -16.28
N ILE A 156 -14.11 4.96 -15.35
CA ILE A 156 -15.03 3.83 -15.49
C ILE A 156 -16.48 4.30 -15.64
N GLY A 157 -16.89 5.34 -14.92
CA GLY A 157 -18.24 5.91 -15.03
C GLY A 157 -18.51 6.47 -16.44
N ALA A 158 -17.61 7.33 -16.94
CA ALA A 158 -17.75 7.90 -18.29
C ALA A 158 -17.73 6.82 -19.40
N LEU A 159 -16.92 5.77 -19.21
CA LEU A 159 -16.91 4.62 -20.12
C LEU A 159 -18.24 3.86 -20.06
N ALA A 160 -18.74 3.56 -18.86
CA ALA A 160 -19.98 2.82 -18.68
C ALA A 160 -21.19 3.57 -19.27
N ASP A 161 -21.28 4.89 -19.08
CA ASP A 161 -22.31 5.74 -19.67
C ASP A 161 -22.26 5.73 -21.21
N ALA A 162 -21.06 5.82 -21.79
CA ALA A 162 -20.89 5.72 -23.23
C ALA A 162 -21.31 4.33 -23.75
N VAL A 163 -20.99 3.26 -23.01
CA VAL A 163 -21.31 1.87 -23.37
C VAL A 163 -22.81 1.65 -23.44
N VAL A 164 -23.55 2.04 -22.40
CA VAL A 164 -25.01 1.80 -22.37
C VAL A 164 -25.72 2.52 -23.51
N GLN A 165 -25.28 3.73 -23.87
CA GLN A 165 -25.85 4.47 -24.99
C GLN A 165 -25.49 3.82 -26.33
N SER A 166 -24.21 3.55 -26.58
CA SER A 166 -23.74 2.97 -27.85
C SER A 166 -24.33 1.58 -28.12
N VAL A 167 -24.41 0.72 -27.10
CA VAL A 167 -24.99 -0.62 -27.24
C VAL A 167 -26.50 -0.53 -27.45
N ARG A 168 -27.19 0.42 -26.78
CA ARG A 168 -28.62 0.65 -27.03
C ARG A 168 -28.88 1.11 -28.46
N ASP A 169 -28.09 2.05 -28.97
CA ASP A 169 -28.22 2.56 -30.34
C ASP A 169 -27.94 1.45 -31.38
N LEU A 170 -26.97 0.57 -31.12
CA LEU A 170 -26.60 -0.53 -32.02
C LEU A 170 -27.63 -1.68 -32.01
N THR A 171 -28.21 -1.98 -30.85
CA THR A 171 -29.01 -3.20 -30.64
C THR A 171 -30.51 -2.95 -30.55
N GLY A 172 -30.93 -1.72 -30.24
CA GLY A 172 -32.33 -1.31 -30.08
C GLY A 172 -33.06 -1.95 -28.91
N TYR A 173 -32.35 -2.45 -27.89
CA TYR A 173 -32.96 -2.95 -26.66
C TYR A 173 -33.58 -1.80 -25.84
N ASP A 174 -34.66 -2.09 -25.09
CA ASP A 174 -35.40 -1.05 -24.36
C ASP A 174 -34.59 -0.50 -23.19
N ARG A 175 -33.76 -1.34 -22.58
CA ARG A 175 -32.89 -1.04 -21.46
C ARG A 175 -31.53 -1.71 -21.67
N VAL A 176 -30.46 -0.97 -21.48
CA VAL A 176 -29.07 -1.44 -21.48
C VAL A 176 -28.40 -0.96 -20.20
N MET A 177 -27.69 -1.85 -19.52
CA MET A 177 -27.08 -1.63 -18.22
C MET A 177 -25.64 -2.11 -18.24
N VAL A 178 -24.76 -1.41 -17.54
CA VAL A 178 -23.46 -1.98 -17.13
C VAL A 178 -23.60 -2.47 -15.70
N TYR A 179 -23.46 -3.78 -15.52
CA TYR A 179 -23.52 -4.48 -14.26
C TYR A 179 -22.10 -4.86 -13.84
N ARG A 180 -21.59 -4.29 -12.74
CA ARG A 180 -20.24 -4.54 -12.24
C ARG A 180 -20.28 -5.50 -11.06
N PHE A 181 -19.39 -6.49 -11.03
CA PHE A 181 -19.19 -7.34 -9.85
C PHE A 181 -18.23 -6.69 -8.84
N ASP A 182 -18.54 -6.81 -7.55
CA ASP A 182 -17.60 -6.50 -6.47
C ASP A 182 -16.76 -7.72 -6.06
N ASP A 183 -15.91 -7.54 -5.05
CA ASP A 183 -14.96 -8.57 -4.61
C ASP A 183 -15.64 -9.78 -3.96
N GLU A 184 -16.80 -9.58 -3.34
CA GLU A 184 -17.67 -10.61 -2.77
C GLU A 184 -18.55 -11.28 -3.84
N GLY A 185 -18.52 -10.75 -5.08
CA GLY A 185 -19.28 -11.23 -6.21
C GLY A 185 -20.72 -10.75 -6.23
N HIS A 186 -21.13 -9.84 -5.34
CA HIS A 186 -22.37 -9.08 -5.54
C HIS A 186 -22.22 -8.22 -6.79
N GLY A 187 -23.31 -7.74 -7.34
CA GLY A 187 -23.21 -6.80 -8.44
C GLY A 187 -24.10 -5.60 -8.33
N GLU A 188 -23.73 -4.58 -9.09
CA GLU A 188 -24.25 -3.24 -9.03
C GLU A 188 -24.43 -2.70 -10.44
N ILE A 189 -25.58 -2.10 -10.70
CA ILE A 189 -25.81 -1.39 -11.97
C ILE A 189 -25.14 -0.02 -11.87
N VAL A 190 -24.00 0.14 -12.55
CA VAL A 190 -23.17 1.35 -12.48
C VAL A 190 -23.50 2.37 -13.58
N ALA A 191 -24.15 1.93 -14.66
CA ALA A 191 -24.69 2.80 -15.71
C ALA A 191 -25.95 2.18 -16.32
N GLU A 192 -26.85 3.01 -16.83
CA GLU A 192 -28.11 2.59 -17.44
C GLU A 192 -28.54 3.56 -18.55
N ALA A 193 -28.96 3.01 -19.69
CA ALA A 193 -29.72 3.71 -20.72
C ALA A 193 -31.03 2.95 -20.96
N ARG A 194 -32.17 3.64 -20.91
CA ARG A 194 -33.49 3.01 -21.01
C ARG A 194 -34.54 3.87 -21.70
N GLU A 195 -35.62 3.25 -22.13
CA GLU A 195 -36.84 4.00 -22.47
C GLU A 195 -37.38 4.76 -21.26
N ALA A 196 -37.91 5.96 -21.51
CA ALA A 196 -38.39 6.87 -20.46
C ALA A 196 -39.48 6.25 -19.57
N LYS A 197 -40.33 5.39 -20.14
CA LYS A 197 -41.49 4.76 -19.48
C LYS A 197 -41.13 3.70 -18.42
N LEU A 198 -39.90 3.20 -18.43
CA LEU A 198 -39.46 2.13 -17.53
C LEU A 198 -39.00 2.71 -16.19
N ASP A 199 -39.03 1.94 -15.10
CA ASP A 199 -38.40 2.39 -13.85
C ASP A 199 -36.88 2.26 -13.93
N SER A 200 -36.15 3.18 -13.27
CA SER A 200 -34.68 3.14 -13.23
C SER A 200 -34.18 1.99 -12.37
N LEU A 201 -33.16 1.26 -12.84
CA LEU A 201 -32.44 0.27 -12.02
C LEU A 201 -31.00 0.73 -11.69
N LEU A 202 -30.60 1.91 -12.15
CA LEU A 202 -29.30 2.50 -11.82
C LEU A 202 -29.06 2.52 -10.29
N GLY A 203 -27.88 2.04 -9.87
CA GLY A 203 -27.48 1.97 -8.45
C GLY A 203 -28.05 0.77 -7.69
N HIS A 204 -28.90 -0.05 -8.29
CA HIS A 204 -29.40 -1.25 -7.64
C HIS A 204 -28.28 -2.28 -7.45
N ARG A 205 -28.25 -2.90 -6.26
CA ARG A 205 -27.37 -4.01 -5.90
C ARG A 205 -28.11 -5.34 -5.84
N TYR A 206 -27.41 -6.38 -6.25
CA TYR A 206 -27.89 -7.75 -6.34
C TYR A 206 -26.88 -8.68 -5.67
N PRO A 207 -27.33 -9.64 -4.85
CA PRO A 207 -26.43 -10.54 -4.15
C PRO A 207 -25.75 -11.52 -5.10
N ALA A 208 -24.64 -12.13 -4.66
CA ALA A 208 -23.82 -12.98 -5.51
C ALA A 208 -24.58 -14.24 -5.98
N THR A 209 -25.58 -14.66 -5.21
CA THR A 209 -26.48 -15.79 -5.48
C THR A 209 -27.37 -15.61 -6.71
N ASP A 210 -27.61 -14.37 -7.15
CA ASP A 210 -28.49 -14.11 -8.31
C ASP A 210 -27.85 -14.54 -9.63
N ILE A 211 -26.51 -14.59 -9.67
CA ILE A 211 -25.73 -15.13 -10.80
C ILE A 211 -24.75 -16.18 -10.24
N PRO A 212 -25.12 -17.47 -10.25
CA PRO A 212 -24.28 -18.57 -9.78
C PRO A 212 -22.89 -18.64 -10.39
N GLN A 213 -21.92 -19.18 -9.66
CA GLN A 213 -20.53 -19.36 -10.12
C GLN A 213 -20.44 -20.16 -11.42
N ARG A 214 -21.28 -21.19 -11.59
CA ARG A 214 -21.35 -21.95 -12.86
C ARG A 214 -21.81 -21.09 -14.04
N ALA A 215 -22.76 -20.19 -13.82
CA ALA A 215 -23.19 -19.25 -14.86
C ALA A 215 -22.08 -18.24 -15.18
N ARG A 216 -21.36 -17.75 -14.16
CA ARG A 216 -20.19 -16.86 -14.37
C ARG A 216 -19.09 -17.53 -15.18
N ALA A 217 -18.78 -18.80 -14.90
CA ALA A 217 -17.81 -19.56 -15.67
C ALA A 217 -18.22 -19.70 -17.14
N LEU A 218 -19.52 -19.94 -17.40
CA LEU A 218 -20.04 -19.94 -18.77
C LEU A 218 -19.98 -18.58 -19.44
N TYR A 219 -20.19 -17.47 -18.72
CA TYR A 219 -20.03 -16.13 -19.27
C TYR A 219 -18.59 -15.78 -19.65
N VAL A 220 -17.59 -16.42 -19.02
CA VAL A 220 -16.19 -16.29 -19.44
C VAL A 220 -15.90 -17.10 -20.71
N ARG A 221 -16.49 -18.30 -20.83
CA ARG A 221 -16.29 -19.19 -22.00
C ARG A 221 -17.08 -18.72 -23.23
N ASN A 222 -18.34 -18.33 -23.03
CA ASN A 222 -19.23 -17.80 -24.05
C ASN A 222 -19.66 -16.37 -23.67
N ARG A 223 -19.07 -15.38 -24.35
CA ARG A 223 -19.15 -13.97 -23.99
C ARG A 223 -20.46 -13.30 -24.40
N VAL A 224 -21.18 -13.84 -25.37
CA VAL A 224 -22.45 -13.26 -25.84
C VAL A 224 -23.56 -14.27 -25.63
N ARG A 225 -24.58 -13.85 -24.88
CA ARG A 225 -25.73 -14.69 -24.56
C ARG A 225 -27.03 -13.98 -24.91
N VAL A 226 -27.88 -14.65 -25.68
CA VAL A 226 -29.17 -14.11 -26.12
C VAL A 226 -30.32 -14.98 -25.62
N LEU A 227 -31.39 -14.34 -25.18
CA LEU A 227 -32.74 -14.89 -25.05
C LEU A 227 -33.66 -14.15 -26.01
N VAL A 228 -34.21 -14.84 -27.00
CA VAL A 228 -35.12 -14.19 -27.96
C VAL A 228 -36.51 -13.96 -27.38
N ASP A 229 -37.00 -14.91 -26.59
CA ASP A 229 -38.32 -14.86 -25.98
C ASP A 229 -38.33 -15.71 -24.70
N ALA A 230 -38.65 -15.14 -23.55
CA ALA A 230 -38.77 -15.83 -22.27
C ALA A 230 -39.98 -16.78 -22.20
N GLY A 231 -40.92 -16.67 -23.13
CA GLY A 231 -42.06 -17.58 -23.29
C GLY A 231 -41.79 -18.78 -24.22
N TYR A 232 -40.54 -18.98 -24.65
CA TYR A 232 -40.21 -20.02 -25.63
C TYR A 232 -40.49 -21.44 -25.14
N GLN A 233 -40.82 -22.33 -26.09
CA GLN A 233 -40.81 -23.78 -25.86
C GLN A 233 -39.43 -24.35 -26.24
N PRO A 234 -38.70 -24.98 -25.30
CA PRO A 234 -37.40 -25.59 -25.62
C PRO A 234 -37.53 -26.70 -26.66
N ALA A 235 -36.66 -26.66 -27.68
CA ALA A 235 -36.52 -27.73 -28.66
C ALA A 235 -35.48 -28.75 -28.17
N ALA A 236 -35.86 -30.01 -28.00
CA ALA A 236 -34.98 -31.03 -27.42
C ALA A 236 -33.88 -31.46 -28.41
N VAL A 237 -32.68 -31.77 -27.91
CA VAL A 237 -31.63 -32.42 -28.71
C VAL A 237 -31.88 -33.93 -28.70
N VAL A 238 -32.06 -34.52 -29.88
CA VAL A 238 -32.46 -35.92 -30.06
C VAL A 238 -31.38 -36.68 -30.84
N PRO A 239 -30.95 -37.88 -30.38
CA PRO A 239 -31.17 -38.42 -29.03
C PRO A 239 -30.47 -37.57 -27.96
N ARG A 240 -30.88 -37.66 -26.68
CA ARG A 240 -30.30 -36.88 -25.56
C ARG A 240 -28.80 -37.11 -25.39
N CYS A 241 -28.38 -38.37 -25.42
CA CYS A 241 -26.98 -38.78 -25.32
C CYS A 241 -26.41 -39.10 -26.71
N MET A 242 -25.13 -38.83 -26.88
CA MET A 242 -24.39 -39.13 -28.10
C MET A 242 -24.36 -40.65 -28.34
N PRO A 243 -24.81 -41.15 -29.50
CA PRO A 243 -24.93 -42.60 -29.73
C PRO A 243 -23.65 -43.42 -29.58
N HIS A 244 -22.47 -42.80 -29.76
CA HIS A 244 -21.19 -43.50 -29.77
C HIS A 244 -20.41 -43.41 -28.45
N THR A 245 -20.70 -42.44 -27.58
CA THR A 245 -20.07 -42.31 -26.25
C THR A 245 -21.03 -42.56 -25.09
N GLY A 246 -22.34 -42.36 -25.29
CA GLY A 246 -23.34 -42.36 -24.22
C GLY A 246 -23.32 -41.09 -23.36
N GLU A 247 -22.45 -40.12 -23.66
CA GLU A 247 -22.34 -38.85 -22.94
C GLU A 247 -23.38 -37.84 -23.42
N GLU A 248 -23.76 -36.91 -22.55
CA GLU A 248 -24.58 -35.76 -22.94
C GLU A 248 -23.74 -34.69 -23.66
N LEU A 249 -24.39 -33.91 -24.51
CA LEU A 249 -23.75 -32.81 -25.23
C LEU A 249 -23.38 -31.67 -24.26
N ASP A 250 -22.09 -31.32 -24.15
CA ASP A 250 -21.67 -30.06 -23.54
C ASP A 250 -22.02 -28.89 -24.46
N MET A 251 -23.02 -28.12 -24.06
CA MET A 251 -23.54 -26.99 -24.80
C MET A 251 -22.94 -25.66 -24.33
N SER A 252 -21.84 -25.67 -23.56
CA SER A 252 -21.22 -24.45 -23.01
C SER A 252 -20.97 -23.36 -24.06
N SER A 253 -20.55 -23.76 -25.26
CA SER A 253 -20.21 -22.88 -26.38
C SER A 253 -21.34 -22.74 -27.40
N CYS A 254 -22.49 -23.38 -27.18
CA CYS A 254 -23.66 -23.26 -28.07
C CYS A 254 -24.41 -21.94 -27.79
N HIS A 255 -24.63 -21.14 -28.83
CA HIS A 255 -25.40 -19.90 -28.75
C HIS A 255 -26.90 -20.14 -28.52
N LEU A 256 -27.45 -21.18 -29.14
CA LEU A 256 -28.87 -21.55 -29.07
C LEU A 256 -29.22 -22.30 -27.79
N ARG A 257 -28.26 -22.67 -26.93
CA ARG A 257 -28.52 -23.42 -25.68
C ARG A 257 -29.73 -22.86 -24.92
N SER A 258 -30.53 -23.71 -24.28
CA SER A 258 -31.62 -23.26 -23.40
C SER A 258 -31.13 -22.53 -22.13
N MET A 259 -32.00 -21.71 -21.54
CA MET A 259 -31.76 -21.07 -20.24
C MET A 259 -32.45 -21.83 -19.12
N SER A 260 -31.86 -21.79 -17.92
CA SER A 260 -32.46 -22.40 -16.73
C SER A 260 -33.88 -21.85 -16.52
N PRO A 261 -34.89 -22.72 -16.26
CA PRO A 261 -36.25 -22.28 -15.97
C PRO A 261 -36.32 -21.31 -14.79
N LEU A 262 -35.42 -21.41 -13.80
CA LEU A 262 -35.31 -20.46 -12.70
C LEU A 262 -34.96 -19.06 -13.20
N HIS A 263 -34.01 -18.94 -14.14
CA HIS A 263 -33.66 -17.64 -14.70
C HIS A 263 -34.78 -17.08 -15.60
N ILE A 264 -35.47 -17.95 -16.35
CA ILE A 264 -36.64 -17.55 -17.15
C ILE A 264 -37.75 -16.99 -16.24
N GLN A 265 -38.08 -17.68 -15.15
CA GLN A 265 -39.08 -17.21 -14.20
C GLN A 265 -38.66 -15.88 -13.54
N TYR A 266 -37.36 -15.70 -13.26
CA TYR A 266 -36.82 -14.43 -12.76
C TYR A 266 -37.02 -13.27 -13.75
N LEU A 267 -36.75 -13.49 -15.04
CA LEU A 267 -36.98 -12.50 -16.10
C LEU A 267 -38.47 -12.18 -16.29
N GLN A 268 -39.32 -13.20 -16.27
CA GLN A 268 -40.77 -13.05 -16.35
C GLN A 268 -41.33 -12.24 -15.17
N ASN A 269 -40.81 -12.45 -13.95
CA ASN A 269 -41.19 -11.65 -12.79
C ASN A 269 -40.82 -10.16 -12.94
N MET A 270 -39.81 -9.83 -13.75
CA MET A 270 -39.46 -8.44 -14.13
C MET A 270 -40.24 -7.92 -15.34
N GLY A 271 -41.05 -8.75 -15.99
CA GLY A 271 -41.71 -8.43 -17.26
C GLY A 271 -40.76 -8.40 -18.47
N VAL A 272 -39.53 -8.91 -18.32
CA VAL A 272 -38.54 -8.95 -19.41
C VAL A 272 -38.85 -10.15 -20.30
N THR A 273 -38.89 -9.91 -21.62
CA THR A 273 -39.19 -10.96 -22.62
C THR A 273 -37.95 -11.40 -23.37
N ALA A 274 -37.07 -10.47 -23.75
CA ALA A 274 -35.83 -10.80 -24.46
C ALA A 274 -34.62 -10.20 -23.75
N THR A 275 -33.48 -10.89 -23.83
CA THR A 275 -32.23 -10.45 -23.22
C THR A 275 -31.04 -10.61 -24.16
N LEU A 276 -30.11 -9.67 -24.04
CA LEU A 276 -28.76 -9.80 -24.57
C LEU A 276 -27.81 -9.50 -23.41
N VAL A 277 -26.90 -10.43 -23.12
CA VAL A 277 -25.87 -10.27 -22.11
C VAL A 277 -24.52 -10.41 -22.78
N VAL A 278 -23.65 -9.43 -22.57
CA VAL A 278 -22.26 -9.44 -23.09
C VAL A 278 -21.29 -9.35 -21.93
N SER A 279 -20.31 -10.25 -21.89
CA SER A 279 -19.34 -10.35 -20.81
C SER A 279 -18.22 -9.33 -20.94
N LEU A 280 -17.88 -8.64 -19.83
CA LEU A 280 -16.67 -7.84 -19.70
C LEU A 280 -15.64 -8.65 -18.94
N VAL A 281 -14.62 -9.16 -19.64
CA VAL A 281 -13.62 -10.07 -19.09
C VAL A 281 -12.26 -9.37 -19.03
N ARG A 282 -11.65 -9.38 -17.85
CA ARG A 282 -10.31 -8.83 -17.61
C ARG A 282 -9.42 -9.91 -16.99
N GLU A 283 -8.26 -10.17 -17.58
CA GLU A 283 -7.27 -11.13 -17.04
C GLU A 283 -7.89 -12.52 -16.73
N GLY A 284 -8.81 -12.98 -17.60
CA GLY A 284 -9.52 -14.26 -17.42
C GLY A 284 -10.61 -14.25 -16.33
N LYS A 285 -10.92 -13.10 -15.73
CA LYS A 285 -11.98 -12.94 -14.72
C LYS A 285 -13.12 -12.09 -15.25
N LEU A 286 -14.35 -12.47 -14.90
CA LEU A 286 -15.54 -11.72 -15.23
C LEU A 286 -15.61 -10.44 -14.36
N TRP A 287 -15.31 -9.29 -14.96
CA TRP A 287 -15.37 -7.98 -14.30
C TRP A 287 -16.81 -7.49 -14.16
N GLY A 288 -17.62 -7.73 -15.19
CA GLY A 288 -19.01 -7.28 -15.25
C GLY A 288 -19.73 -7.80 -16.48
N LEU A 289 -20.95 -7.33 -16.68
CA LEU A 289 -21.83 -7.66 -17.80
C LEU A 289 -22.41 -6.37 -18.39
N ILE A 290 -22.53 -6.33 -19.71
CA ILE A 290 -23.47 -5.43 -20.39
C ILE A 290 -24.77 -6.21 -20.51
N ALA A 291 -25.78 -5.84 -19.72
CA ALA A 291 -27.07 -6.52 -19.67
C ALA A 291 -28.13 -5.69 -20.37
N CYS A 292 -28.76 -6.26 -21.39
CA CYS A 292 -29.80 -5.64 -22.19
C CYS A 292 -31.13 -6.36 -21.96
N HIS A 293 -32.17 -5.61 -21.64
CA HIS A 293 -33.54 -6.11 -21.47
C HIS A 293 -34.47 -5.49 -22.51
N HIS A 294 -35.35 -6.29 -23.08
CA HIS A 294 -36.41 -5.86 -23.97
C HIS A 294 -37.73 -6.50 -23.54
N TYR A 295 -38.82 -5.75 -23.64
CA TYR A 295 -40.12 -6.11 -23.07
C TYR A 295 -41.07 -6.73 -24.12
N SER A 296 -40.51 -7.13 -25.26
CA SER A 296 -41.12 -7.97 -26.30
C SER A 296 -40.09 -8.96 -26.85
N PRO A 297 -40.48 -9.98 -27.64
CA PRO A 297 -39.51 -10.85 -28.29
C PRO A 297 -38.57 -10.06 -29.18
N ARG A 298 -37.27 -10.39 -29.16
CA ARG A 298 -36.26 -9.72 -29.97
C ARG A 298 -35.16 -10.67 -30.39
N HIS A 299 -35.02 -10.82 -31.70
CA HIS A 299 -33.90 -11.49 -32.32
C HIS A 299 -32.83 -10.46 -32.69
N ILE A 300 -31.56 -10.84 -32.57
CA ILE A 300 -30.43 -10.06 -33.07
C ILE A 300 -29.56 -10.96 -33.93
N ARG A 301 -29.10 -10.44 -35.06
CA ARG A 301 -28.33 -11.22 -36.04
C ARG A 301 -26.90 -11.48 -35.58
N TYR A 302 -26.22 -12.41 -36.23
CA TYR A 302 -24.82 -12.72 -35.90
C TYR A 302 -23.91 -11.49 -35.99
N ALA A 303 -24.04 -10.68 -37.04
CA ALA A 303 -23.22 -9.48 -37.21
C ALA A 303 -23.34 -8.50 -36.03
N GLN A 304 -24.54 -8.31 -35.47
CA GLN A 304 -24.75 -7.49 -34.28
C GLN A 304 -24.15 -8.13 -33.03
N ARG A 305 -24.27 -9.45 -32.87
CA ARG A 305 -23.65 -10.22 -31.78
C ARG A 305 -22.12 -10.08 -31.80
N ALA A 306 -21.51 -10.21 -32.97
CA ALA A 306 -20.08 -10.02 -33.17
C ALA A 306 -19.65 -8.57 -32.90
N ALA A 307 -20.44 -7.58 -33.33
CA ALA A 307 -20.16 -6.17 -33.08
C ALA A 307 -20.18 -5.83 -31.59
N VAL A 308 -21.17 -6.30 -30.82
CA VAL A 308 -21.21 -6.06 -29.37
C VAL A 308 -20.11 -6.81 -28.62
N ASP A 309 -19.70 -7.99 -29.09
CA ASP A 309 -18.57 -8.71 -28.50
C ASP A 309 -17.25 -7.96 -28.69
N LEU A 310 -17.01 -7.44 -29.91
CA LEU A 310 -15.86 -6.59 -30.20
C LEU A 310 -15.87 -5.32 -29.34
N LEU A 311 -17.03 -4.68 -29.17
CA LEU A 311 -17.17 -3.53 -28.28
C LEU A 311 -16.84 -3.91 -26.83
N ALA A 312 -17.28 -5.06 -26.35
CA ALA A 312 -16.94 -5.54 -25.01
C ALA A 312 -15.43 -5.78 -24.83
N GLU A 313 -14.71 -6.20 -25.87
CA GLU A 313 -13.24 -6.32 -25.85
C GLU A 313 -12.56 -4.96 -25.70
N VAL A 314 -13.00 -3.97 -26.49
CA VAL A 314 -12.49 -2.59 -26.41
C VAL A 314 -12.77 -2.00 -25.04
N VAL A 315 -13.97 -2.23 -24.49
CA VAL A 315 -14.35 -1.78 -23.15
C VAL A 315 -13.48 -2.46 -22.08
N SER A 316 -13.30 -3.78 -22.14
CA SER A 316 -12.49 -4.53 -21.18
C SER A 316 -11.03 -4.08 -21.19
N THR A 317 -10.48 -3.84 -22.38
CA THR A 317 -9.14 -3.24 -22.54
C THR A 317 -9.06 -1.84 -21.94
N ARG A 318 -10.09 -1.01 -22.16
CA ARG A 318 -10.12 0.35 -21.62
C ARG A 318 -10.27 0.36 -20.10
N ILE A 319 -11.07 -0.53 -19.52
CA ILE A 319 -11.19 -0.73 -18.07
C ILE A 319 -9.80 -1.02 -17.49
N ALA A 320 -9.08 -1.99 -18.08
CA ALA A 320 -7.74 -2.32 -17.63
C ALA A 320 -6.77 -1.13 -17.73
N ALA A 321 -6.84 -0.34 -18.80
CA ALA A 321 -6.02 0.86 -18.97
C ALA A 321 -6.32 1.95 -17.91
N ILE A 322 -7.61 2.21 -17.62
CA ILE A 322 -8.03 3.20 -16.62
C ILE A 322 -7.58 2.76 -15.22
N GLU A 323 -7.81 1.50 -14.85
CA GLU A 323 -7.43 0.96 -13.55
C GLU A 323 -5.90 0.92 -13.38
N ASN A 324 -5.15 0.55 -14.41
CA ASN A 324 -3.68 0.60 -14.41
C ASN A 324 -3.17 2.04 -14.29
N TYR A 325 -3.78 3.00 -14.98
CA TYR A 325 -3.41 4.41 -14.84
C TYR A 325 -3.59 4.90 -13.39
N VAL A 326 -4.72 4.58 -12.76
CA VAL A 326 -4.96 4.91 -11.34
C VAL A 326 -3.88 4.26 -10.46
N ARG A 327 -3.55 2.99 -10.70
CA ARG A 327 -2.48 2.29 -9.96
C ARG A 327 -1.12 2.96 -10.12
N THR A 328 -0.72 3.33 -11.34
CA THR A 328 0.54 4.03 -11.59
C THR A 328 0.58 5.42 -10.93
N GLN A 329 -0.54 6.14 -10.91
CA GLN A 329 -0.61 7.42 -10.18
C GLN A 329 -0.39 7.21 -8.67
N VAL A 330 -0.96 6.14 -8.12
CA VAL A 330 -0.72 5.74 -6.72
C VAL A 330 0.76 5.42 -6.48
N ASP A 331 1.42 4.68 -7.37
CA ASP A 331 2.85 4.36 -7.24
C ASP A 331 3.75 5.61 -7.28
N VAL A 332 3.46 6.55 -8.19
CA VAL A 332 4.19 7.83 -8.30
C VAL A 332 4.04 8.65 -7.03
N LEU A 333 2.83 8.70 -6.47
CA LEU A 333 2.56 9.38 -5.22
C LEU A 333 3.35 8.77 -4.06
N VAL A 334 3.35 7.43 -3.91
CA VAL A 334 4.11 6.73 -2.87
C VAL A 334 5.60 7.04 -3.00
N ARG A 335 6.14 7.00 -4.23
CA ARG A 335 7.55 7.33 -4.47
C ARG A 335 7.88 8.78 -4.14
N SER A 336 6.98 9.71 -4.45
CA SER A 336 7.14 11.12 -4.09
C SER A 336 7.12 11.33 -2.57
N LEU A 337 6.25 10.61 -1.87
CA LEU A 337 6.21 10.62 -0.40
C LEU A 337 7.53 10.09 0.19
N GLU A 338 8.03 8.96 -0.31
CA GLU A 338 9.31 8.37 0.11
C GLU A 338 10.48 9.37 0.00
N LEU A 339 10.69 9.94 -1.18
CA LEU A 339 11.79 10.88 -1.43
C LEU A 339 11.74 12.08 -0.48
N ARG A 340 10.54 12.59 -0.25
CA ARG A 340 10.33 13.74 0.64
C ARG A 340 10.60 13.39 2.11
N LEU A 341 10.20 12.20 2.56
CA LEU A 341 10.48 11.76 3.92
C LEU A 341 11.99 11.62 4.16
N ILE A 342 12.72 11.06 3.18
CA ILE A 342 14.19 10.96 3.22
C ILE A 342 14.86 12.34 3.26
N GLU A 343 14.40 13.27 2.43
CA GLU A 343 14.90 14.65 2.40
C GLU A 343 14.66 15.36 3.74
N ALA A 344 13.45 15.21 4.30
CA ALA A 344 13.11 15.78 5.59
C ALA A 344 13.94 15.22 6.74
N THR A 345 14.19 13.90 6.78
CA THR A 345 15.11 13.31 7.75
C THR A 345 16.50 13.94 7.66
N SER A 346 16.99 14.17 6.44
CA SER A 346 18.35 14.68 6.21
C SER A 346 18.50 16.17 6.52
N THR A 347 17.45 16.96 6.32
CA THR A 347 17.48 18.43 6.43
C THR A 347 16.92 18.96 7.75
N GLU A 348 15.80 18.40 8.21
CA GLU A 348 15.09 18.84 9.42
C GLU A 348 15.34 17.92 10.62
N GLY A 349 15.96 16.75 10.41
CA GLY A 349 16.23 15.76 11.46
C GLY A 349 15.01 14.96 11.91
N ASP A 350 13.81 15.28 11.41
CA ASP A 350 12.56 14.64 11.80
C ASP A 350 11.58 14.49 10.62
N TRP A 351 11.41 13.25 10.16
CA TRP A 351 10.48 12.91 9.08
C TRP A 351 9.00 13.06 9.47
N ARG A 352 8.69 13.01 10.77
CA ARG A 352 7.30 12.96 11.28
C ARG A 352 6.55 14.25 10.96
N LEU A 353 7.24 15.38 11.09
CA LEU A 353 6.69 16.69 10.72
C LEU A 353 6.45 16.81 9.22
N ALA A 354 7.32 16.24 8.38
CA ALA A 354 7.16 16.28 6.92
C ALA A 354 5.94 15.50 6.44
N LEU A 355 5.61 14.37 7.10
CA LEU A 355 4.41 13.59 6.84
C LEU A 355 3.12 14.41 7.11
N VAL A 356 3.11 15.18 8.19
CA VAL A 356 1.91 15.88 8.69
C VAL A 356 1.75 17.28 8.07
N ARG A 357 2.85 17.95 7.69
CA ARG A 357 2.84 19.31 7.11
C ARG A 357 2.10 19.42 5.77
N ASN A 358 1.97 18.34 5.01
CA ASN A 358 1.17 18.36 3.77
C ASN A 358 0.03 17.33 3.86
N PRO A 359 -1.10 17.72 4.48
CA PRO A 359 -2.27 16.87 4.65
C PRO A 359 -2.72 16.18 3.37
N ARG A 360 -2.65 16.88 2.22
CA ARG A 360 -3.21 16.40 0.96
C ARG A 360 -2.53 15.14 0.46
N THR A 361 -1.20 15.06 0.58
CA THR A 361 -0.42 13.88 0.14
C THR A 361 -0.79 12.62 0.90
N LEU A 362 -1.22 12.76 2.16
CA LEU A 362 -1.56 11.64 3.03
C LEU A 362 -3.05 11.28 3.00
N LEU A 363 -3.94 12.27 2.83
CA LEU A 363 -5.38 12.12 2.98
C LEU A 363 -6.12 11.88 1.65
N GLN A 364 -5.84 12.70 0.63
CA GLN A 364 -6.51 12.66 -0.68
C GLN A 364 -6.48 11.29 -1.37
N PRO A 365 -5.36 10.54 -1.36
CA PRO A 365 -5.26 9.26 -2.08
C PRO A 365 -6.16 8.17 -1.54
N LEU A 366 -6.49 8.27 -0.25
CA LEU A 366 -7.33 7.33 0.49
C LEU A 366 -8.74 7.90 0.70
N ASP A 367 -9.05 9.07 0.14
CA ASP A 367 -10.26 9.85 0.43
C ASP A 367 -10.56 9.90 1.95
N ALA A 368 -9.51 10.14 2.73
CA ALA A 368 -9.57 10.20 4.19
C ALA A 368 -9.84 11.63 4.64
N SER A 369 -10.64 11.80 5.69
CA SER A 369 -10.91 13.11 6.30
C SER A 369 -9.83 13.51 7.31
N GLY A 370 -9.14 12.54 7.90
CA GLY A 370 -8.04 12.78 8.84
C GLY A 370 -7.11 11.58 8.99
N ALA A 371 -5.99 11.80 9.66
CA ALA A 371 -5.01 10.77 10.00
C ALA A 371 -4.29 11.07 11.32
N ALA A 372 -3.79 10.03 11.97
CA ALA A 372 -3.02 10.10 13.21
C ALA A 372 -1.80 9.17 13.15
N LEU A 373 -0.63 9.72 13.47
CA LEU A 373 0.62 8.98 13.64
C LEU A 373 0.92 8.83 15.13
N PHE A 374 1.06 7.58 15.57
CA PHE A 374 1.56 7.19 16.88
C PHE A 374 2.98 6.69 16.68
N HIS A 375 3.95 7.35 17.31
CA HIS A 375 5.34 6.96 17.21
C HIS A 375 6.11 7.38 18.47
N GLU A 376 6.82 6.45 19.11
CA GLU A 376 7.67 6.72 20.29
C GLU A 376 6.93 7.45 21.44
N GLY A 377 5.65 7.12 21.62
CA GLY A 377 4.79 7.72 22.66
C GLY A 377 4.19 9.09 22.32
N GLU A 378 4.62 9.69 21.21
CA GLU A 378 4.09 10.94 20.66
C GLU A 378 2.91 10.67 19.71
N LEU A 379 2.03 11.66 19.61
CA LEU A 379 0.86 11.65 18.73
C LEU A 379 0.88 12.88 17.85
N LEU A 380 0.88 12.68 16.55
CA LEU A 380 0.75 13.74 15.55
C LEU A 380 -0.51 13.49 14.71
N THR A 381 -1.24 14.56 14.41
CA THR A 381 -2.55 14.44 13.74
C THR A 381 -2.70 15.42 12.60
N VAL A 382 -3.51 15.05 11.61
CA VAL A 382 -3.84 15.90 10.47
C VAL A 382 -5.28 15.70 10.02
N GLY A 383 -5.94 16.77 9.56
CA GLY A 383 -7.33 16.73 9.14
C GLY A 383 -8.31 16.57 10.31
N ASP A 384 -9.48 16.02 10.03
CA ASP A 384 -10.54 15.83 11.00
C ASP A 384 -10.27 14.58 11.86
N VAL A 385 -9.92 14.82 13.13
CA VAL A 385 -9.58 13.77 14.09
C VAL A 385 -10.33 13.99 15.41
N PRO A 386 -10.63 12.92 16.17
CA PRO A 386 -11.20 13.03 17.50
C PRO A 386 -10.14 13.52 18.50
N SER A 387 -10.54 13.70 19.77
CA SER A 387 -9.62 14.17 20.81
C SER A 387 -8.46 13.18 21.07
N THR A 388 -7.36 13.67 21.65
CA THR A 388 -6.19 12.84 21.99
C THR A 388 -6.53 11.62 22.86
N SER A 389 -7.43 11.77 23.83
CA SER A 389 -7.88 10.66 24.69
C SER A 389 -8.68 9.61 23.92
N GLU A 390 -9.52 10.06 22.99
CA GLU A 390 -10.31 9.20 22.12
C GLU A 390 -9.43 8.46 21.11
N LEU A 391 -8.47 9.15 20.51
CA LEU A 391 -7.47 8.57 19.62
C LEU A 391 -6.66 7.47 20.32
N ARG A 392 -6.25 7.67 21.57
CA ARG A 392 -5.56 6.62 22.36
C ARG A 392 -6.48 5.45 22.73
N ALA A 393 -7.77 5.68 22.94
CA ALA A 393 -8.74 4.60 23.14
C ALA A 393 -8.93 3.79 21.85
N LEU A 394 -9.06 4.47 20.71
CA LEU A 394 -9.16 3.87 19.39
C LEU A 394 -7.92 3.04 19.04
N ALA A 395 -6.72 3.58 19.26
CA ALA A 395 -5.46 2.87 19.01
C ALA A 395 -5.35 1.56 19.81
N ARG A 396 -5.78 1.54 21.08
CA ARG A 396 -5.80 0.32 21.90
C ARG A 396 -6.73 -0.75 21.34
N TRP A 397 -7.92 -0.35 20.88
CA TRP A 397 -8.86 -1.28 20.24
C TRP A 397 -8.29 -1.81 18.91
N VAL A 398 -7.80 -0.93 18.04
CA VAL A 398 -7.17 -1.32 16.76
C VAL A 398 -6.03 -2.31 16.98
N ALA A 399 -5.14 -2.04 17.95
CA ALA A 399 -4.03 -2.94 18.28
C ALA A 399 -4.51 -4.33 18.74
N SER A 400 -5.65 -4.41 19.44
CA SER A 400 -6.21 -5.69 19.91
C SER A 400 -6.82 -6.55 18.80
N GLU A 401 -7.29 -5.93 17.71
CA GLU A 401 -7.93 -6.64 16.58
C GLU A 401 -6.98 -6.88 15.39
N MET A 402 -5.82 -6.22 15.38
CA MET A 402 -4.87 -6.31 14.28
C MET A 402 -4.16 -7.67 14.23
N ARG A 403 -4.24 -8.38 13.09
CA ARG A 403 -3.65 -9.72 12.90
C ARG A 403 -2.48 -9.78 11.91
N GLN A 404 -2.35 -8.81 10.99
CA GLN A 404 -1.39 -8.84 9.87
C GLN A 404 -0.81 -7.44 9.56
N SER A 405 -0.47 -6.67 10.60
CA SER A 405 0.08 -5.29 10.49
C SER A 405 -0.78 -4.30 9.67
N LEU A 406 -2.03 -4.68 9.39
CA LEU A 406 -3.06 -3.85 8.77
C LEU A 406 -4.39 -4.17 9.46
N PHE A 407 -5.16 -3.14 9.73
CA PHE A 407 -6.53 -3.22 10.24
C PHE A 407 -7.42 -2.27 9.43
N SER A 408 -8.61 -2.69 9.06
CA SER A 408 -9.58 -1.85 8.35
C SER A 408 -10.99 -2.09 8.86
N CYS A 409 -11.73 -1.03 9.11
CA CYS A 409 -13.11 -1.05 9.53
C CYS A 409 -13.86 0.12 8.88
N ALA A 410 -15.07 -0.11 8.36
CA ALA A 410 -15.90 0.95 7.79
C ALA A 410 -16.90 1.55 8.81
N SER A 411 -17.13 0.89 9.94
CA SER A 411 -18.03 1.36 11.01
C SER A 411 -17.51 0.96 12.39
N VAL A 412 -16.79 1.88 13.04
CA VAL A 412 -16.27 1.70 14.41
C VAL A 412 -17.40 1.41 15.38
N ALA A 413 -18.52 2.15 15.30
CA ALA A 413 -19.65 1.97 16.21
C ALA A 413 -20.27 0.56 16.14
N ARG A 414 -20.33 -0.05 14.95
CA ARG A 414 -20.89 -1.39 14.76
C ARG A 414 -19.91 -2.48 15.21
N THR A 415 -18.62 -2.34 14.87
CA THR A 415 -17.61 -3.34 15.22
C THR A 415 -17.21 -3.26 16.69
N HIS A 416 -17.22 -2.06 17.29
CA HIS A 416 -16.86 -1.84 18.68
C HIS A 416 -17.75 -0.76 19.33
N PRO A 417 -18.95 -1.15 19.83
CA PRO A 417 -19.93 -0.25 20.40
C PRO A 417 -19.44 0.73 21.49
N PRO A 418 -18.45 0.39 22.35
CA PRO A 418 -17.92 1.34 23.33
C PRO A 418 -17.31 2.61 22.72
N LEU A 419 -16.90 2.60 21.45
CA LEU A 419 -16.37 3.75 20.73
C LEU A 419 -17.40 4.43 19.80
N ALA A 420 -18.69 4.14 19.98
CA ALA A 420 -19.75 4.72 19.15
C ALA A 420 -19.84 6.26 19.24
N SER A 421 -19.33 6.88 20.33
CA SER A 421 -19.27 8.34 20.46
C SER A 421 -18.36 9.00 19.41
N LEU A 422 -17.47 8.25 18.75
CA LEU A 422 -16.57 8.76 17.73
C LEU A 422 -17.25 9.00 16.38
N THR A 423 -18.42 8.41 16.14
CA THR A 423 -19.16 8.44 14.86
C THR A 423 -19.25 9.82 14.18
N PRO A 424 -19.45 10.96 14.90
CA PRO A 424 -19.51 12.27 14.26
C PRO A 424 -18.23 12.67 13.51
N VAL A 425 -17.08 12.14 13.91
CA VAL A 425 -15.76 12.47 13.34
C VAL A 425 -15.12 11.27 12.63
N VAL A 426 -15.29 10.06 13.18
CA VAL A 426 -14.68 8.82 12.69
C VAL A 426 -15.73 7.72 12.61
N CYS A 427 -16.05 7.31 11.39
CA CYS A 427 -16.84 6.11 11.12
C CYS A 427 -15.96 4.98 10.60
N GLY A 428 -15.06 5.28 9.67
CA GLY A 428 -14.12 4.33 9.09
C GLY A 428 -12.70 4.53 9.62
N VAL A 429 -11.98 3.44 9.88
CA VAL A 429 -10.59 3.42 10.32
C VAL A 429 -9.79 2.47 9.43
N LEU A 430 -8.64 2.91 8.94
CA LEU A 430 -7.61 2.09 8.31
C LEU A 430 -6.31 2.33 9.05
N ALA A 431 -5.68 1.28 9.55
CA ALA A 431 -4.49 1.38 10.39
C ALA A 431 -3.40 0.43 9.91
N ILE A 432 -2.16 0.91 9.89
CA ILE A 432 -0.97 0.14 9.63
C ILE A 432 -0.02 0.19 10.83
N GLU A 433 0.63 -0.94 11.10
CA GLU A 433 1.67 -1.03 12.12
C GLU A 433 3.02 -0.61 11.55
N LEU A 434 3.72 0.27 12.26
CA LEU A 434 5.02 0.82 11.87
C LEU A 434 6.19 0.20 12.65
N SER A 435 5.94 -0.51 13.75
CA SER A 435 6.98 -1.23 14.49
C SER A 435 6.44 -2.51 15.09
N SER A 436 7.32 -3.50 15.32
CA SER A 436 6.98 -4.78 15.94
C SER A 436 6.62 -4.67 17.43
N SER A 437 6.70 -3.47 18.02
CA SER A 437 6.33 -3.21 19.41
C SER A 437 4.81 -3.18 19.63
N GLY A 438 4.01 -3.08 18.55
CA GLY A 438 2.56 -2.92 18.62
C GLY A 438 2.11 -1.58 19.22
N GLN A 439 2.98 -0.57 19.25
CA GLN A 439 2.68 0.77 19.78
C GLN A 439 2.72 1.87 18.72
N ASP A 440 3.43 1.64 17.59
CA ASP A 440 3.57 2.63 16.53
C ASP A 440 2.63 2.32 15.38
N PHE A 441 1.76 3.27 15.04
CA PHE A 441 0.75 3.10 14.01
C PHE A 441 0.57 4.38 13.21
N LEU A 442 0.24 4.22 11.94
CA LEU A 442 -0.38 5.27 11.16
C LEU A 442 -1.83 4.87 10.89
N MET A 443 -2.76 5.74 11.28
CA MET A 443 -4.19 5.53 11.11
C MET A 443 -4.79 6.62 10.23
N TRP A 444 -5.67 6.22 9.32
CA TRP A 444 -6.52 7.10 8.53
C TRP A 444 -7.97 6.94 8.95
N PHE A 445 -8.72 8.03 8.83
CA PHE A 445 -10.10 8.14 9.25
C PHE A 445 -10.99 8.60 8.10
N ARG A 446 -12.18 8.02 8.02
CA ARG A 446 -13.27 8.50 7.17
C ARG A 446 -14.45 8.91 8.05
N ARG A 447 -14.99 10.09 7.76
CA ARG A 447 -16.26 10.57 8.31
C ARG A 447 -17.43 9.68 7.88
N GLU A 448 -18.59 9.91 8.49
CA GLU A 448 -19.83 9.30 8.04
C GLU A 448 -20.09 9.66 6.57
N GLN A 449 -20.33 8.63 5.77
CA GLN A 449 -20.89 8.77 4.45
C GLN A 449 -22.12 7.90 4.42
N SER A 450 -23.29 8.53 4.55
CA SER A 450 -24.57 7.82 4.46
C SER A 450 -24.66 7.19 3.07
N ALA A 451 -24.41 5.88 3.00
CA ALA A 451 -24.61 5.11 1.80
C ALA A 451 -26.07 4.66 1.79
N THR A 452 -26.81 5.09 0.75
CA THR A 452 -28.10 4.48 0.45
C THR A 452 -27.80 3.27 -0.42
N ILE A 453 -27.82 2.09 0.17
CA ILE A 453 -27.69 0.86 -0.60
C ILE A 453 -29.09 0.51 -1.08
N ILE A 454 -29.32 0.64 -2.39
CA ILE A 454 -30.57 0.25 -3.01
C ILE A 454 -30.43 -1.22 -3.38
N TRP A 455 -30.98 -2.11 -2.57
CA TRP A 455 -31.07 -3.51 -2.96
C TRP A 455 -32.30 -3.71 -3.84
N ALA A 456 -32.18 -4.54 -4.86
CA ALA A 456 -33.29 -5.01 -5.67
C ALA A 456 -34.12 -6.07 -4.89
N GLY A 457 -34.63 -5.67 -3.72
CA GLY A 457 -35.31 -6.52 -2.73
C GLY A 457 -34.53 -6.67 -1.42
N ASP A 458 -35.21 -7.04 -0.33
CA ASP A 458 -34.60 -7.22 1.00
C ASP A 458 -33.61 -8.42 1.01
N PRO A 459 -32.31 -8.21 1.27
CA PRO A 459 -31.31 -9.28 1.30
C PRO A 459 -31.41 -10.17 2.55
N ALA A 460 -32.04 -9.70 3.64
CA ALA A 460 -32.22 -10.42 4.89
C ALA A 460 -33.50 -11.28 4.90
N LYS A 461 -34.45 -11.03 3.99
CA LYS A 461 -35.52 -11.99 3.71
C LYS A 461 -34.92 -13.18 2.99
N PRO A 462 -34.86 -14.35 3.64
CA PRO A 462 -34.41 -15.53 2.93
C PRO A 462 -35.44 -15.85 1.84
N LEU A 463 -34.99 -16.40 0.71
CA LEU A 463 -35.86 -16.99 -0.32
C LEU A 463 -36.54 -18.24 0.29
N ILE A 464 -37.39 -18.05 1.30
CA ILE A 464 -38.07 -19.12 2.01
C ILE A 464 -39.55 -18.91 1.79
N ASP A 465 -40.07 -19.70 0.88
CA ASP A 465 -41.24 -20.49 1.22
C ASP A 465 -40.87 -21.96 1.00
N ASN A 466 -40.94 -22.77 2.05
CA ASN A 466 -40.38 -24.14 2.11
C ASN A 466 -41.24 -25.19 1.35
N ASP A 467 -42.11 -24.75 0.45
CA ASP A 467 -42.92 -25.61 -0.40
C ASP A 467 -42.30 -25.64 -1.81
N PRO A 468 -41.83 -26.81 -2.30
CA PRO A 468 -41.28 -26.99 -3.64
C PRO A 468 -42.17 -26.46 -4.78
N LEU A 469 -43.48 -26.33 -4.55
CA LEU A 469 -44.46 -25.79 -5.49
C LEU A 469 -44.60 -24.25 -5.44
N THR A 470 -43.97 -23.58 -4.47
CA THR A 470 -44.05 -22.13 -4.24
C THR A 470 -42.71 -21.40 -4.34
N LEU A 471 -41.60 -22.13 -4.44
CA LEU A 471 -40.25 -21.59 -4.65
C LEU A 471 -40.15 -20.95 -6.05
N SER A 472 -40.39 -19.64 -6.14
CA SER A 472 -40.08 -18.86 -7.33
C SER A 472 -38.89 -17.93 -7.05
N PRO A 473 -38.02 -17.67 -8.04
CA PRO A 473 -37.09 -16.54 -8.00
C PRO A 473 -37.79 -15.25 -7.54
N ARG A 474 -37.03 -14.27 -7.03
CA ARG A 474 -37.55 -13.02 -6.42
C ARG A 474 -38.84 -12.53 -7.10
N ARG A 475 -39.93 -12.44 -6.33
CA ARG A 475 -41.25 -11.99 -6.82
C ARG A 475 -41.42 -10.46 -6.80
N SER A 476 -40.63 -9.77 -6.00
CA SER A 476 -40.70 -8.32 -5.83
C SER A 476 -39.35 -7.69 -6.14
N PHE A 477 -39.35 -6.81 -7.14
CA PHE A 477 -38.24 -5.91 -7.47
C PHE A 477 -38.42 -4.51 -6.89
N ALA A 478 -39.38 -4.33 -5.98
CA ALA A 478 -39.54 -3.07 -5.25
C ALA A 478 -38.21 -2.74 -4.53
N ALA A 479 -37.64 -1.58 -4.88
CA ALA A 479 -36.39 -1.10 -4.34
C ALA A 479 -36.46 -1.06 -2.80
N TRP A 480 -35.60 -1.83 -2.14
CA TRP A 480 -35.42 -1.75 -0.70
C TRP A 480 -34.16 -0.93 -0.44
N SER A 481 -34.35 0.30 0.02
CA SER A 481 -33.25 1.19 0.36
C SER A 481 -32.86 1.02 1.82
N GLU A 482 -31.65 0.51 2.05
CA GLU A 482 -31.02 0.58 3.36
C GLU A 482 -30.24 1.89 3.46
N ILE A 483 -30.66 2.80 4.33
CA ILE A 483 -29.81 3.94 4.70
C ILE A 483 -28.88 3.45 5.79
N VAL A 484 -27.65 3.11 5.42
CA VAL A 484 -26.63 2.70 6.38
C VAL A 484 -26.05 3.95 7.03
N ARG A 485 -26.49 4.26 8.25
CA ARG A 485 -25.95 5.34 9.09
C ARG A 485 -24.77 4.84 9.94
N GLY A 486 -23.95 5.77 10.42
CA GLY A 486 -22.79 5.49 11.27
C GLY A 486 -21.72 4.64 10.59
N THR A 487 -21.62 4.71 9.26
CA THR A 487 -20.66 3.97 8.44
C THR A 487 -19.98 4.96 7.48
N GLY A 488 -18.67 4.84 7.32
CA GLY A 488 -17.90 5.58 6.31
C GLY A 488 -17.83 4.79 5.01
N ALA A 489 -17.34 5.38 3.93
CA ALA A 489 -17.07 4.62 2.71
C ALA A 489 -16.15 3.42 3.00
N SER A 490 -16.50 2.26 2.43
CA SER A 490 -15.68 1.04 2.53
C SER A 490 -14.28 1.28 1.98
N TRP A 491 -13.27 0.75 2.67
CA TRP A 491 -11.88 0.79 2.20
C TRP A 491 -11.72 -0.16 1.02
N SER A 492 -11.40 0.40 -0.15
CA SER A 492 -11.20 -0.37 -1.38
C SER A 492 -9.92 -1.20 -1.33
N ARG A 493 -9.78 -2.21 -2.18
CA ARG A 493 -8.50 -2.94 -2.33
C ARG A 493 -7.33 -2.02 -2.68
N ALA A 494 -7.59 -0.99 -3.48
CA ALA A 494 -6.58 0.02 -3.81
C ALA A 494 -6.18 0.81 -2.55
N ASP A 495 -7.14 1.14 -1.68
CA ASP A 495 -6.88 1.84 -0.41
C ASP A 495 -5.99 0.99 0.51
N LEU A 496 -6.35 -0.30 0.66
CA LEU A 496 -5.57 -1.23 1.49
C LEU A 496 -4.16 -1.44 0.94
N ALA A 497 -4.01 -1.56 -0.38
CA ALA A 497 -2.71 -1.71 -1.02
C ALA A 497 -1.85 -0.45 -0.85
N LEU A 498 -2.44 0.72 -1.01
CA LEU A 498 -1.77 2.01 -0.83
C LEU A 498 -1.32 2.23 0.61
N ALA A 499 -2.20 1.98 1.58
CA ALA A 499 -1.83 2.08 2.99
C ALA A 499 -0.65 1.14 3.34
N ARG A 500 -0.65 -0.10 2.83
CA ARG A 500 0.50 -1.02 3.00
C ARG A 500 1.77 -0.48 2.35
N ALA A 501 1.68 0.09 1.16
CA ALA A 501 2.83 0.67 0.47
C ALA A 501 3.43 1.83 1.28
N ILE A 502 2.59 2.77 1.74
CA ILE A 502 2.99 3.88 2.61
C ILE A 502 3.64 3.33 3.91
N GLY A 503 3.06 2.31 4.52
CA GLY A 503 3.59 1.71 5.73
C GLY A 503 4.94 1.04 5.57
N THR A 504 5.17 0.36 4.45
CA THR A 504 6.49 -0.21 4.14
C THR A 504 7.52 0.90 3.95
N THR A 505 7.20 1.91 3.14
CA THR A 505 8.07 3.09 2.97
C THR A 505 8.41 3.76 4.30
N LEU A 506 7.43 3.97 5.18
CA LEU A 506 7.66 4.58 6.48
C LEU A 506 8.55 3.72 7.38
N ARG A 507 8.34 2.39 7.40
CA ARG A 507 9.20 1.46 8.14
C ARG A 507 10.64 1.52 7.66
N ASP A 508 10.85 1.56 6.34
CA ASP A 508 12.19 1.65 5.75
C ASP A 508 12.88 2.97 6.14
N VAL A 509 12.15 4.10 6.08
CA VAL A 509 12.66 5.40 6.52
C VAL A 509 12.98 5.41 8.02
N ILE A 510 12.11 4.84 8.87
CA ILE A 510 12.34 4.72 10.32
C ILE A 510 13.62 3.91 10.59
N LEU A 511 13.75 2.73 9.98
CA LEU A 511 14.92 1.87 10.14
C LEU A 511 16.21 2.55 9.66
N GLN A 512 16.16 3.24 8.51
CA GLN A 512 17.31 3.98 8.00
C GLN A 512 17.70 5.13 8.93
N THR A 513 16.72 5.88 9.45
CA THR A 513 16.96 6.98 10.39
C THR A 513 17.58 6.49 11.69
N GLN A 514 17.09 5.37 12.23
CA GLN A 514 17.65 4.75 13.42
C GLN A 514 19.09 4.24 13.17
N ALA A 515 19.35 3.60 12.03
CA ALA A 515 20.68 3.13 11.67
C ALA A 515 21.69 4.28 11.53
N VAL A 516 21.29 5.39 10.87
CA VAL A 516 22.12 6.59 10.75
C VAL A 516 22.38 7.22 12.12
N SER A 517 21.35 7.33 12.97
CA SER A 517 21.48 7.88 14.33
C SER A 517 22.44 7.06 15.19
N LEU A 518 22.36 5.72 15.10
CA LEU A 518 23.30 4.82 15.76
C LEU A 518 24.74 4.99 15.25
N LEU A 519 24.92 5.16 13.93
CA LEU A 519 26.25 5.41 13.35
C LEU A 519 26.84 6.75 13.81
N ILE A 520 26.03 7.81 13.84
CA ILE A 520 26.45 9.12 14.36
C ILE A 520 26.82 9.01 15.84
N ALA A 521 26.00 8.35 16.64
CA ALA A 521 26.27 8.13 18.07
C ALA A 521 27.57 7.33 18.29
N GLN A 522 27.80 6.29 17.48
CA GLN A 522 29.03 5.49 17.52
C GLN A 522 30.26 6.33 17.15
N HIS A 523 30.18 7.12 16.08
CA HIS A 523 31.27 8.00 15.67
C HIS A 523 31.58 9.08 16.72
N GLN A 524 30.55 9.68 17.33
CA GLN A 524 30.71 10.63 18.43
C GLN A 524 31.37 9.97 19.64
N LEU A 525 30.97 8.75 19.98
CA LEU A 525 31.56 7.98 21.07
C LEU A 525 33.04 7.67 20.80
N ASP A 526 33.39 7.24 19.59
CA ASP A 526 34.78 6.93 19.22
C ASP A 526 35.66 8.18 19.19
N ARG A 527 35.13 9.32 18.70
CA ARG A 527 35.82 10.61 18.77
C ARG A 527 36.05 11.07 20.21
N PHE A 528 35.05 10.91 21.07
CA PHE A 528 35.18 11.25 22.50
C PHE A 528 36.20 10.33 23.17
N ARG A 529 36.14 9.02 22.93
CA ARG A 529 37.13 8.05 23.43
C ARG A 529 38.54 8.41 22.98
N GLY A 530 38.75 8.69 21.69
CA GLY A 530 40.04 9.10 21.17
C GLY A 530 40.57 10.36 21.85
N ALA A 531 39.74 11.39 22.03
CA ALA A 531 40.13 12.63 22.70
C ALA A 531 40.54 12.40 24.17
N VAL A 532 39.82 11.55 24.90
CA VAL A 532 40.14 11.20 26.29
C VAL A 532 41.38 10.30 26.36
N GLU A 533 41.61 9.42 25.38
CA GLU A 533 42.82 8.59 25.30
C GLU A 533 44.09 9.40 25.03
N THR A 534 44.01 10.45 24.23
CA THR A 534 45.13 11.36 23.92
C THR A 534 45.33 12.47 24.95
N SER A 535 44.52 12.51 26.01
CA SER A 535 44.67 13.50 27.10
C SER A 535 45.96 13.24 27.88
N ASP A 536 46.77 14.28 28.06
CA ASP A 536 47.95 14.25 28.94
C ASP A 536 47.56 14.21 30.42
N GLU A 537 46.33 14.60 30.76
CA GLU A 537 45.79 14.46 32.12
C GLU A 537 45.33 13.01 32.37
N PRO A 538 45.77 12.38 33.47
CA PRO A 538 45.21 11.12 33.94
C PRO A 538 43.70 11.20 34.22
N VAL A 539 42.93 10.39 33.49
CA VAL A 539 41.47 10.26 33.67
C VAL A 539 41.05 8.81 33.91
N LEU A 540 40.06 8.64 34.79
CA LEU A 540 39.26 7.43 35.00
C LEU A 540 37.77 7.75 34.81
N VAL A 541 37.04 6.89 34.10
CA VAL A 541 35.58 6.97 33.98
C VAL A 541 34.96 5.69 34.51
N ALA A 542 33.96 5.81 35.37
CA ALA A 542 33.25 4.68 35.97
C ALA A 542 31.73 4.80 35.77
N ASN A 543 31.02 3.68 35.80
CA ASN A 543 29.56 3.67 35.80
C ASN A 543 28.98 4.05 37.17
N ALA A 544 27.66 4.18 37.27
CA ALA A 544 26.95 4.54 38.50
C ALA A 544 27.25 3.62 39.71
N GLN A 545 27.67 2.37 39.46
CA GLN A 545 28.04 1.40 40.50
C GLN A 545 29.53 1.44 40.87
N GLY A 546 30.31 2.39 40.32
CA GLY A 546 31.74 2.52 40.59
C GLY A 546 32.63 1.52 39.85
N ARG A 547 32.10 0.81 38.83
CA ARG A 547 32.91 -0.04 37.95
C ARG A 547 33.60 0.83 36.90
N VAL A 548 34.92 0.74 36.80
CA VAL A 548 35.71 1.51 35.84
C VAL A 548 35.41 1.02 34.41
N LEU A 549 34.92 1.94 33.59
CA LEU A 549 34.63 1.74 32.17
C LEU A 549 35.82 2.12 31.29
N PHE A 550 36.63 3.09 31.74
CA PHE A 550 37.74 3.63 30.98
C PHE A 550 38.89 4.07 31.92
N GLN A 551 40.12 3.76 31.52
CA GLN A 551 41.35 4.17 32.16
C GLN A 551 42.31 4.73 31.10
N SER A 552 42.65 6.02 31.23
CA SER A 552 43.57 6.69 30.30
C SER A 552 44.99 6.11 30.35
N VAL A 553 45.74 6.28 29.26
CA VAL A 553 47.17 5.92 29.20
C VAL A 553 47.99 6.84 30.12
N ALA A 554 47.63 8.13 30.22
CA ALA A 554 48.26 9.07 31.16
C ALA A 554 48.16 8.60 32.62
N PHE A 555 47.03 8.00 33.02
CA PHE A 555 46.88 7.40 34.35
C PHE A 555 47.80 6.19 34.57
N ALA A 556 47.96 5.35 33.54
CA ALA A 556 48.93 4.26 33.59
C ALA A 556 50.39 4.75 33.69
N ALA A 557 50.70 5.88 33.04
CA ALA A 557 52.03 6.50 33.03
C ALA A 557 52.46 7.10 34.38
N LEU A 558 51.52 7.34 35.31
CA LEU A 558 51.83 7.77 36.68
C LEU A 558 52.63 6.73 37.49
N PHE A 559 52.70 5.48 37.00
CA PHE A 559 53.40 4.39 37.67
C PHE A 559 54.68 4.04 36.89
N ASN A 560 55.84 4.04 37.56
CA ASN A 560 57.13 3.66 36.97
C ASN A 560 57.28 2.13 36.78
N THR A 561 56.22 1.35 36.99
CA THR A 561 56.17 -0.13 36.92
C THR A 561 54.93 -0.55 36.14
N SER A 562 54.72 -1.85 35.88
CA SER A 562 53.55 -2.36 35.15
C SER A 562 52.25 -1.74 35.69
N PRO A 563 51.45 -1.07 34.84
CA PRO A 563 50.33 -0.25 35.32
C PRO A 563 49.26 -1.13 35.98
N PRO A 564 48.77 -0.76 37.18
CA PRO A 564 47.68 -1.46 37.83
C PRO A 564 46.40 -1.28 37.02
N ARG A 565 45.71 -2.40 36.75
CA ARG A 565 44.44 -2.40 36.02
C ARG A 565 43.31 -2.24 37.02
N VAL A 566 42.76 -1.03 37.12
CA VAL A 566 41.69 -0.69 38.06
C VAL A 566 40.36 -1.17 37.48
N ARG A 567 39.65 -2.10 38.15
CA ARG A 567 38.35 -2.62 37.67
C ARG A 567 37.17 -1.94 38.36
N ALA A 568 37.33 -1.55 39.60
CA ALA A 568 36.40 -0.75 40.39
C ALA A 568 37.12 0.43 41.03
N LEU A 569 36.40 1.52 41.31
CA LEU A 569 36.98 2.69 41.96
C LEU A 569 37.62 2.33 43.31
N ASP A 570 37.07 1.36 44.02
CA ASP A 570 37.63 0.87 45.28
C ASP A 570 39.03 0.26 45.12
N ASP A 571 39.33 -0.37 43.99
CA ASP A 571 40.63 -1.00 43.72
C ASP A 571 41.78 0.02 43.67
N MET A 572 41.48 1.29 43.36
CA MET A 572 42.50 2.33 43.26
C MET A 572 42.96 2.84 44.62
N CYS A 573 42.18 2.62 45.69
CA CYS A 573 42.47 3.19 47.01
C CYS A 573 43.84 2.76 47.53
N ASP A 574 44.24 1.52 47.25
CA ASP A 574 45.48 0.93 47.73
C ASP A 574 46.73 1.47 46.99
N LEU A 575 46.53 2.24 45.92
CA LEU A 575 47.60 2.90 45.13
C LEU A 575 48.12 4.18 45.80
N PHE A 576 47.39 4.73 46.77
CA PHE A 576 47.70 5.99 47.44
C PHE A 576 48.39 5.78 48.81
N VAL A 577 49.06 6.81 49.31
CA VAL A 577 49.78 6.78 50.60
C VAL A 577 48.82 6.54 51.78
N LEU A 578 47.61 7.09 51.72
CA LEU A 578 46.55 6.98 52.75
C LEU A 578 45.29 6.28 52.20
N PRO A 579 45.28 4.93 52.05
CA PRO A 579 44.16 4.20 51.42
C PRO A 579 42.81 4.37 52.15
N ALA A 580 42.82 4.48 53.48
CA ALA A 580 41.59 4.60 54.27
C ALA A 580 40.84 5.91 53.98
N GLN A 581 41.57 7.02 53.79
CA GLN A 581 40.98 8.32 53.47
C GLN A 581 40.42 8.33 52.04
N VAL A 582 41.14 7.75 51.08
CA VAL A 582 40.68 7.64 49.69
C VAL A 582 39.41 6.78 49.62
N ARG A 583 39.37 5.67 50.34
CA ARG A 583 38.21 4.76 50.39
C ARG A 583 36.96 5.43 50.98
N GLU A 584 37.12 6.27 51.99
CA GLU A 584 36.01 7.05 52.56
C GLU A 584 35.43 8.02 51.51
N VAL A 585 36.29 8.77 50.82
CA VAL A 585 35.88 9.72 49.79
C VAL A 585 35.22 9.03 48.59
N ILE A 586 35.78 7.92 48.09
CA ILE A 586 35.18 7.14 47.00
C ILE A 586 33.84 6.51 47.45
N GLY A 587 33.76 6.04 48.68
CA GLY A 587 32.52 5.55 49.27
C GLY A 587 31.42 6.62 49.32
N ASN A 588 31.77 7.86 49.68
CA ASN A 588 30.82 8.97 49.70
C ASN A 588 30.46 9.45 48.30
N LEU A 589 31.40 9.49 47.35
CA LEU A 589 31.13 9.76 45.94
C LEU A 589 30.08 8.79 45.36
N VAL A 590 30.17 7.50 45.68
CA VAL A 590 29.24 6.49 45.14
C VAL A 590 27.91 6.45 45.91
N ARG A 591 27.92 6.61 47.24
CA ARG A 591 26.70 6.55 48.07
C ARG A 591 25.92 7.86 48.10
N GLU A 592 26.62 8.97 48.33
CA GLU A 592 26.06 10.30 48.54
C GLU A 592 25.98 11.08 47.22
N ARG A 593 26.68 10.64 46.17
CA ARG A 593 26.68 11.23 44.80
C ARG A 593 27.20 12.65 44.74
N ASP A 594 28.06 13.02 45.69
CA ASP A 594 28.67 14.33 45.78
C ASP A 594 29.99 14.39 45.03
N SER A 595 30.19 15.46 44.27
CA SER A 595 31.48 15.73 43.62
C SER A 595 32.51 16.13 44.67
N TRP A 596 33.76 15.70 44.49
CA TRP A 596 34.83 15.92 45.45
C TRP A 596 36.09 16.47 44.79
N ARG A 597 36.79 17.35 45.50
CA ARG A 597 38.08 17.91 45.09
C ARG A 597 39.04 17.91 46.27
N GLY A 598 40.28 17.51 46.03
CA GLY A 598 41.34 17.56 47.04
C GLY A 598 42.67 17.08 46.51
N GLU A 599 43.62 16.88 47.41
CA GLU A 599 44.97 16.42 47.07
C GLU A 599 45.22 15.02 47.64
N TRP A 600 45.77 14.13 46.83
CA TRP A 600 46.21 12.80 47.23
C TRP A 600 47.69 12.59 46.90
N GLN A 601 48.34 11.69 47.63
CA GLN A 601 49.72 11.28 47.34
C GLN A 601 49.71 9.86 46.77
N LEU A 602 50.19 9.71 45.53
CA LEU A 602 50.30 8.44 44.84
C LEU A 602 51.65 7.77 45.13
N ARG A 603 51.67 6.44 45.23
CA ARG A 603 52.89 5.63 45.33
C ARG A 603 53.40 5.27 43.92
N ALA A 604 54.31 6.06 43.36
CA ALA A 604 54.77 5.91 41.97
C ALA A 604 55.79 4.76 41.72
N GLY A 605 56.32 4.16 42.79
CA GLY A 605 57.29 3.05 42.75
C GLY A 605 58.63 3.40 43.42
N ALA A 606 59.41 2.40 43.84
CA ALA A 606 60.75 2.54 44.46
C ALA A 606 60.84 3.58 45.61
N GLY A 607 59.79 3.73 46.42
CA GLY A 607 59.73 4.67 47.53
C GLY A 607 59.44 6.13 47.15
N GLN A 608 59.22 6.43 45.86
CA GLN A 608 58.85 7.75 45.37
C GLN A 608 57.35 8.01 45.51
N THR A 609 56.99 9.22 45.93
CA THR A 609 55.59 9.69 46.00
C THR A 609 55.38 10.85 45.04
N VAL A 610 54.21 10.89 44.41
CA VAL A 610 53.77 11.96 43.50
C VAL A 610 52.55 12.62 44.10
N ALA A 611 52.56 13.95 44.18
CA ALA A 611 51.42 14.72 44.69
C ALA A 611 50.44 14.95 43.53
N LEU A 612 49.20 14.51 43.69
CA LEU A 612 48.15 14.64 42.69
C LEU A 612 47.02 15.51 43.23
N GLY A 613 46.63 16.53 42.46
CA GLY A 613 45.32 17.16 42.60
C GLY A 613 44.28 16.22 42.01
N VAL A 614 43.19 15.97 42.71
CA VAL A 614 42.16 15.03 42.27
C VAL A 614 40.82 15.71 42.25
N ARG A 615 40.11 15.55 41.13
CA ARG A 615 38.75 16.04 40.94
C ARG A 615 37.87 14.87 40.50
N ALA A 616 36.89 14.54 41.31
CA ALA A 616 35.89 13.52 41.03
C ALA A 616 34.52 14.20 40.85
N ASP A 617 34.00 14.21 39.63
CA ASP A 617 32.71 14.81 39.31
C ASP A 617 31.68 13.73 38.91
N THR A 618 30.40 13.99 39.19
CA THR A 618 29.29 13.12 38.79
C THR A 618 28.79 13.42 37.38
N ILE A 619 28.45 12.37 36.63
CA ILE A 619 27.86 12.48 35.29
C ILE A 619 26.34 12.34 35.42
N PRO A 620 25.56 13.43 35.20
CA PRO A 620 24.11 13.39 35.34
C PRO A 620 23.45 12.60 34.20
N GLY A 621 22.35 11.93 34.51
CA GLY A 621 21.45 11.25 33.57
C GLY A 621 20.05 11.84 33.58
N ALA A 622 19.19 11.31 32.71
CA ALA A 622 17.78 11.72 32.64
C ALA A 622 17.06 11.50 33.98
N GLY A 623 16.20 12.45 34.36
CA GLY A 623 15.37 12.38 35.57
C GLY A 623 16.13 12.49 36.90
N GLY A 624 17.35 13.04 36.93
CA GLY A 624 18.16 13.19 38.15
C GLY A 624 18.91 11.93 38.57
N SER A 625 18.95 10.91 37.69
CA SER A 625 19.82 9.74 37.86
C SER A 625 21.29 10.12 37.65
N VAL A 626 22.23 9.35 38.22
CA VAL A 626 23.67 9.49 37.92
C VAL A 626 24.03 8.35 36.97
N LEU A 627 24.63 8.68 35.82
CA LEU A 627 25.09 7.70 34.83
C LEU A 627 26.45 7.10 35.21
N GLY A 628 27.29 7.90 35.88
CA GLY A 628 28.64 7.51 36.23
C GLY A 628 29.45 8.64 36.85
N TYR A 629 30.76 8.43 36.91
CA TYR A 629 31.72 9.33 37.54
C TYR A 629 32.92 9.54 36.61
N ILE A 630 33.46 10.76 36.61
CA ILE A 630 34.73 11.08 35.97
C ILE A 630 35.71 11.56 37.04
N ILE A 631 36.89 10.95 37.09
CA ILE A 631 37.96 11.31 38.02
C ILE A 631 39.18 11.73 37.22
N ILE A 632 39.60 12.98 37.42
CA ILE A 632 40.75 13.59 36.78
C ILE A 632 41.83 13.80 37.83
N PHE A 633 43.07 13.47 37.48
CA PHE A 633 44.23 13.71 38.32
C PHE A 633 45.16 14.71 37.63
N THR A 634 45.71 15.64 38.39
CA THR A 634 46.67 16.65 37.93
C THR A 634 47.96 16.48 38.71
N ASP A 635 49.10 16.33 38.03
CA ASP A 635 50.40 16.25 38.71
C ASP A 635 50.78 17.61 39.29
N LEU A 636 50.91 17.68 40.62
CA LEU A 636 51.27 18.90 41.36
C LEU A 636 52.77 18.97 41.69
N THR A 637 53.59 18.04 41.18
CA THR A 637 55.00 17.92 41.57
C THR A 637 55.80 19.21 41.34
N ASP A 638 55.68 19.82 40.15
CA ASP A 638 56.42 21.04 39.82
C ASP A 638 55.85 22.28 40.53
N THR A 639 54.53 22.35 40.70
CA THR A 639 53.87 23.41 41.47
C THR A 639 54.32 23.39 42.92
N LYS A 640 54.35 22.21 43.57
CA LYS A 640 54.79 22.05 44.96
C LYS A 640 56.30 22.28 45.12
N ARG A 641 57.13 21.89 44.14
CA ARG A 641 58.57 22.20 44.13
C ARG A 641 58.83 23.71 44.04
N THR A 642 58.11 24.40 43.16
CA THR A 642 58.20 25.86 42.99
C THR A 642 57.74 26.58 44.25
N GLU A 643 56.65 26.11 44.88
CA GLU A 643 56.13 26.68 46.11
C GLU A 643 57.07 26.45 47.30
N ALA A 644 57.70 25.27 47.39
CA ALA A 644 58.73 24.96 48.38
C ALA A 644 60.00 25.81 48.18
N ALA A 645 60.43 25.99 46.93
CA ALA A 645 61.58 26.85 46.58
C ALA A 645 61.29 28.33 46.89
N ARG A 646 60.07 28.81 46.62
CA ARG A 646 59.61 30.17 46.96
C ARG A 646 59.59 30.39 48.48
N ARG A 647 59.06 29.43 49.25
CA ARG A 647 59.07 29.50 50.72
C ARG A 647 60.49 29.47 51.30
N HIS A 648 61.38 28.66 50.71
CA HIS A 648 62.80 28.62 51.09
C HIS A 648 63.52 29.95 50.76
N LEU A 649 63.19 30.58 49.64
CA LEU A 649 63.72 31.89 49.23
C LEU A 649 63.19 33.02 50.13
N GLU A 650 61.91 33.01 50.50
CA GLU A 650 61.31 33.95 51.47
C GLU A 650 61.95 33.80 52.86
N GLN A 651 62.22 32.57 53.32
CA GLN A 651 62.99 32.32 54.54
C GLN A 651 64.43 32.85 54.43
N SER A 652 65.11 32.62 53.31
CA SER A 652 66.49 33.08 53.07
C SER A 652 66.59 34.62 53.01
N LEU A 653 65.60 35.30 52.42
CA LEU A 653 65.51 36.76 52.35
C LEU A 653 65.18 37.39 53.72
N SER A 654 64.38 36.72 54.54
CA SER A 654 64.12 37.13 55.93
C SER A 654 65.35 37.00 56.83
N GLU A 655 66.28 36.08 56.52
CA GLU A 655 67.53 35.90 57.26
C GLU A 655 68.65 36.85 56.78
N ALA A 656 68.72 37.15 55.47
CA ALA A 656 69.69 38.09 54.89
C ALA A 656 69.38 39.58 55.18
N GLY A 657 68.10 39.93 55.38
CA GLY A 657 67.67 41.29 55.72
C GLY A 657 68.10 41.80 57.11
N ARG A 658 68.71 40.96 57.96
CA ARG A 658 69.24 41.35 59.28
C ARG A 658 70.75 41.64 59.32
N ALA A 659 71.49 41.48 58.22
CA ALA A 659 72.96 41.54 58.22
C ALA A 659 73.61 42.57 57.27
N GLY A 660 72.88 43.51 56.66
CA GLY A 660 73.47 44.44 55.68
C GLY A 660 72.89 45.85 55.71
N ILE A 661 73.35 46.69 56.65
CA ILE A 661 73.22 48.15 56.54
C ILE A 661 74.63 48.74 56.68
N GLY A 662 75.18 49.21 55.57
CA GLY A 662 76.43 49.95 55.48
C GLY A 662 76.44 50.74 54.17
N LEU A 663 75.91 51.95 54.22
CA LEU A 663 75.91 52.95 53.14
C LEU A 663 77.23 53.73 53.16
N ASP A 664 77.78 54.09 52.00
CA ASP A 664 78.34 55.45 51.82
C ASP A 664 78.38 55.88 50.32
N PRO A 665 78.16 57.19 50.00
CA PRO A 665 77.88 57.71 48.66
C PRO A 665 79.00 58.61 48.10
N ALA A 666 79.27 58.54 46.78
CA ALA A 666 79.97 59.60 46.04
C ALA A 666 79.66 59.58 44.52
N MET A 667 79.23 60.73 44.01
CA MET A 667 78.83 61.21 42.65
C MET A 667 79.83 60.99 41.47
N PRO A 668 79.56 61.39 40.19
CA PRO A 668 78.34 61.91 39.52
C PRO A 668 78.03 61.33 38.09
N LEU A 669 76.88 61.77 37.56
CA LEU A 669 76.19 61.40 36.30
C LEU A 669 76.74 61.98 34.97
N ARG A 670 76.37 61.29 33.86
CA ARG A 670 75.84 61.75 32.52
C ARG A 670 76.54 61.04 31.33
N ARG A 671 75.89 60.49 30.29
CA ARG A 671 74.70 60.92 29.49
C ARG A 671 74.06 59.72 28.73
N GLU A 672 72.74 59.54 28.90
CA GLU A 672 71.60 59.24 27.98
C GLU A 672 71.77 58.67 26.54
N PRO A 673 70.69 58.16 25.88
CA PRO A 673 69.31 57.87 26.37
C PRO A 673 68.69 56.53 25.86
N ASP A 674 67.68 55.99 26.56
CA ASP A 674 66.40 55.65 25.90
C ASP A 674 65.28 55.39 26.93
N GLU A 675 64.28 56.28 26.92
CA GLU A 675 63.30 56.51 27.97
C GLU A 675 61.92 55.86 27.67
N VAL A 676 61.88 54.76 26.90
CA VAL A 676 60.60 54.22 26.38
C VAL A 676 60.29 52.78 26.84
N VAL A 677 61.26 52.05 27.40
CA VAL A 677 61.06 50.65 27.85
C VAL A 677 60.77 50.55 29.36
N GLY A 678 61.18 51.53 30.16
CA GLY A 678 60.98 51.53 31.62
C GLY A 678 59.55 51.86 32.09
N ALA A 679 58.78 52.62 31.31
CA ALA A 679 57.40 53.00 31.69
C ALA A 679 56.34 51.97 31.26
N ILE A 680 56.63 51.13 30.26
CA ILE A 680 55.72 50.08 29.78
C ILE A 680 55.71 48.87 30.73
N LEU A 681 56.84 48.58 31.40
CA LEU A 681 56.94 47.51 32.40
C LEU A 681 56.36 47.90 33.78
N ALA A 682 56.30 49.19 34.10
CA ALA A 682 55.70 49.68 35.34
C ALA A 682 54.15 49.68 35.31
N ASN A 683 53.53 49.81 34.13
CA ASN A 683 52.06 49.83 33.99
C ASN A 683 51.41 48.44 33.84
N ALA A 684 52.15 47.42 33.39
CA ALA A 684 51.63 46.04 33.29
C ALA A 684 51.49 45.33 34.66
N SER A 685 52.21 45.80 35.69
CA SER A 685 52.23 45.18 37.02
C SER A 685 51.11 45.66 37.97
N VAL A 686 50.34 46.67 37.58
CA VAL A 686 49.23 47.23 38.41
C VAL A 686 47.85 46.73 37.96
N ALA A 687 47.70 46.26 36.72
CA ALA A 687 46.41 45.78 36.20
C ALA A 687 46.07 44.31 36.53
N ALA A 688 47.00 43.55 37.13
CA ALA A 688 46.79 42.14 37.47
C ALA A 688 46.32 41.90 38.93
N MET A 689 46.00 42.97 39.68
CA MET A 689 45.71 42.88 41.12
C MET A 689 44.23 43.09 41.50
N GLU A 690 43.34 43.33 40.54
CA GLU A 690 41.89 43.41 40.80
C GLU A 690 41.13 42.63 39.74
N LEU A 691 40.71 41.40 40.07
CA LEU A 691 39.32 40.93 39.96
C LEU A 691 39.27 39.40 40.12
N THR A 692 38.85 39.01 41.32
CA THR A 692 38.22 37.74 41.67
C THR A 692 36.76 37.72 41.22
N ASP A 693 36.25 36.49 41.07
CA ASP A 693 34.86 36.02 41.13
C ASP A 693 33.97 35.91 39.87
N THR A 694 33.30 34.75 39.87
CA THR A 694 32.17 34.25 39.04
C THR A 694 32.41 33.69 37.63
N ALA A 695 32.60 32.37 37.63
CA ALA A 695 31.79 31.32 36.98
C ALA A 695 31.31 31.44 35.51
N ALA A 696 31.66 30.36 34.79
CA ALA A 696 30.96 29.72 33.68
C ALA A 696 31.17 30.24 32.23
N SER A 697 31.65 29.28 31.44
CA SER A 697 31.46 29.05 30.01
C SER A 697 32.08 30.00 28.97
N ILE A 698 33.13 29.46 28.36
CA ILE A 698 33.50 29.45 26.93
C ILE A 698 34.12 30.75 26.36
N PRO A 699 35.17 30.60 25.52
CA PRO A 699 36.18 31.61 25.26
C PRO A 699 35.90 32.42 23.99
N VAL A 700 35.89 33.75 24.12
CA VAL A 700 35.86 34.74 23.02
C VAL A 700 37.17 35.56 22.98
N ALA A 701 38.24 35.12 23.66
CA ALA A 701 39.51 35.88 23.78
C ALA A 701 40.67 35.33 22.93
N THR A 702 40.60 34.09 22.42
CA THR A 702 41.46 33.59 21.34
C THR A 702 41.15 34.24 19.98
N LEU A 703 40.11 35.09 19.94
CA LEU A 703 39.82 36.09 18.91
C LEU A 703 40.78 37.31 18.94
N ILE A 704 41.76 37.37 19.86
CA ILE A 704 42.78 38.43 19.93
C ILE A 704 44.17 37.94 19.47
N GLU A 705 44.53 36.67 19.70
CA GLU A 705 45.80 36.10 19.23
C GLU A 705 45.84 35.87 17.70
N GLU A 706 44.69 35.65 17.06
CA GLU A 706 44.59 35.59 15.59
C GLU A 706 44.68 36.98 14.91
N LEU A 707 44.42 38.07 15.65
CA LEU A 707 44.44 39.44 15.13
C LEU A 707 45.87 40.04 15.11
N GLU A 708 46.76 39.58 15.99
CA GLU A 708 48.16 40.06 16.03
C GLU A 708 49.08 39.25 15.11
N ALA A 709 48.79 37.95 14.92
CA ALA A 709 49.44 37.14 13.88
C ALA A 709 49.11 37.64 12.45
N SER A 710 48.01 38.37 12.28
CA SER A 710 47.56 39.00 11.03
C SER A 710 48.40 40.25 10.66
N ALA A 711 48.83 41.07 11.63
CA ALA A 711 49.65 42.26 11.39
C ALA A 711 51.09 41.92 10.98
N THR A 712 51.66 40.87 11.57
CA THR A 712 53.05 40.42 11.32
C THR A 712 53.22 39.76 9.94
N ARG A 713 52.14 39.24 9.33
CA ARG A 713 52.12 38.72 7.96
C ARG A 713 51.90 39.80 6.89
N ALA A 714 51.22 40.90 7.21
CA ALA A 714 50.99 42.02 6.29
C ALA A 714 52.24 42.91 6.09
N ALA A 715 53.06 43.12 7.12
CA ALA A 715 54.30 43.92 7.01
C ALA A 715 55.43 43.20 6.23
N ALA A 716 55.46 41.86 6.28
CA ALA A 716 56.39 41.04 5.49
C ALA A 716 56.10 41.08 3.97
N LEU A 717 54.90 41.48 3.56
CA LEU A 717 54.44 41.58 2.17
C LEU A 717 54.69 42.97 1.53
N TYR A 718 54.85 44.03 2.33
CA TYR A 718 55.11 45.40 1.83
C TYR A 718 56.61 45.70 1.61
N GLY A 719 57.51 44.96 2.25
CA GLY A 719 58.97 45.10 2.07
C GLY A 719 59.53 44.43 0.79
N LYS A 720 58.92 43.33 0.30
CA LYS A 720 59.34 42.66 -0.95
C LYS A 720 58.91 43.41 -2.23
N LEU A 721 58.09 44.47 -2.11
CA LEU A 721 57.54 45.24 -3.25
C LEU A 721 58.19 46.63 -3.45
N ARG A 722 59.13 47.06 -2.58
CA ARG A 722 59.81 48.37 -2.73
C ARG A 722 61.29 48.29 -3.12
N ALA A 723 61.85 47.08 -3.26
CA ALA A 723 63.20 46.84 -3.78
C ALA A 723 63.22 46.43 -5.28
N PHE A 724 62.15 46.71 -6.05
CA PHE A 724 62.13 46.54 -7.50
C PHE A 724 61.63 47.76 -8.30
N THR A 725 61.55 48.96 -7.71
CA THR A 725 61.45 50.23 -8.48
C THR A 725 61.79 51.45 -7.60
N ARG A 726 62.82 52.28 -7.79
CA ARG A 726 63.99 52.40 -8.69
C ARG A 726 64.94 53.41 -7.98
N GLU A 727 66.17 53.02 -7.62
CA GLU A 727 67.31 53.89 -7.96
C GLU A 727 67.55 53.71 -9.46
N HIS A 728 67.93 54.69 -10.27
CA HIS A 728 68.21 56.13 -10.06
C HIS A 728 68.10 56.72 -8.66
#